data_AF-A0A9Q0RZA6-F1
#
_entry.id   AF-A0A9Q0RZA6-F1
#
_cell.length_a   1.000
_cell.length_b   1.000
_cell.length_c   1.000
_cell.angle_alpha   90.00
_cell.angle_beta   90.00
_cell.angle_gamma   90.00
#
_symmetry.space_group_name_H-M   'P 1'
#
loop_
_entity.id
_entity.type
_entity.pdbx_description
1 polymer ?
#
loop_
_entity_poly.entity_id
_entity_poly.type
_entity_poly.pdbx_seq_one_letter_code
_entity_poly.pdbx_strand_id
1 'polypeptide(L)'
;MADTVNKVCEFQVQEYKDELIKKAEMLITRGFPEKIVELNETLETKMFADRNLHDVYQNVNIPVPDAIALNHADDTNDGPPSKRARLSETPKETLQVSGTKVLALPSGTVHCNKPICDLIEVVKPVIRKLVEDSNLLKMWISFMIPKIEDGNNFGVSIQEDTLAEIQSVETEAAAFFDQISRYFISRAKVVSKVAKYPHIEDYRRAQQALVVVLPAFFVSYLTARNTTEAVDQSASKMGHLASTTTTTTIMYDNLNNNIEPLKKDCLDQSINGMIDTTNNNNNNNNNKICIRDRDDMDESVGENTICDNNENKIGNGEVNAPKKESEGYTYFGFIKVNAKLKWDNIIGIVVIHIMFIYSFLHWRHIPTHIMTYIWGFTCGGLGGFGVTGGAHRLWSHRAYSAKTPLRIILMLCFSLSGQNTLYDWVRDHRVHHKFSETSADPHDSNRGFFFAHVGWLMMNKHPEVVRKGRMLDMTDILNDPVVKFHQKYFIPLKVMLCFVIPTVVPMYFWGESFFWAFYSQCVLRYVFNLNFTWLVNSAAHMWGTRPYDKRINPVQNLYVSIVAMGEGWHNYHHVFPWDYKAAELGHYFNVTTFWIEQFAKIGWAYDLKKPSEELIRKTIQKHGDNTHPIMFGHHLSEVPPPDECSAKDK
;
A
#
# COMPACT_ATOMS: atom_id res chain seq x y z
N MET A 1 17.60 28.33 43.82
CA MET A 1 17.80 28.68 42.39
C MET A 1 17.07 27.70 41.48
N ALA A 2 17.27 26.38 41.62
CA ALA A 2 16.51 25.36 40.88
C ALA A 2 14.98 25.44 41.06
N ASP A 3 14.49 25.64 42.29
CA ASP A 3 13.04 25.80 42.56
C ASP A 3 12.44 27.08 41.99
N THR A 4 13.25 28.13 41.82
CA THR A 4 12.83 29.40 41.22
C THR A 4 12.77 29.28 39.70
N VAL A 5 13.74 28.58 39.09
CA VAL A 5 13.76 28.27 37.65
C VAL A 5 12.58 27.36 37.28
N ASN A 6 12.28 26.33 38.08
CA ASN A 6 11.13 25.45 37.86
C ASN A 6 9.80 26.22 37.89
N LYS A 7 9.60 27.15 38.83
CA LYS A 7 8.38 27.98 38.90
C LYS A 7 8.21 28.91 37.71
N VAL A 8 9.30 29.49 37.19
CA VAL A 8 9.26 30.32 35.98
C VAL A 8 8.94 29.48 34.74
N CYS A 9 9.54 28.30 34.61
CA CYS A 9 9.23 27.38 33.51
C CYS A 9 7.79 26.87 33.56
N GLU A 10 7.27 26.51 34.74
CA GLU A 10 5.88 26.10 34.92
C GLU A 10 4.89 27.20 34.50
N PHE A 11 5.17 28.45 34.89
CA PHE A 11 4.35 29.60 34.51
C PHE A 11 4.34 29.82 32.99
N GLN A 12 5.51 29.80 32.35
CA GLN A 12 5.63 29.98 30.90
C GLN A 12 4.95 28.85 30.11
N VAL A 13 5.04 27.61 30.59
CA VAL A 13 4.36 26.47 29.98
C VAL A 13 2.83 26.60 30.13
N GLN A 14 2.36 27.06 31.28
CA GLN A 14 0.93 27.26 31.50
C GLN A 14 0.38 28.39 30.61
N GLU A 15 1.09 29.52 30.52
CA GLU A 15 0.73 30.63 29.63
C GLU A 15 0.66 30.18 28.16
N TYR A 16 1.65 29.40 27.71
CA TYR A 16 1.65 28.82 26.37
C TYR A 16 0.47 27.86 26.13
N LYS A 17 0.14 27.02 27.12
CA LYS A 17 -1.03 26.11 27.03
C LYS A 17 -2.33 26.90 26.91
N ASP A 18 -2.51 27.93 27.74
CA ASP A 18 -3.72 28.75 27.75
C ASP A 18 -3.90 29.51 26.43
N GLU A 19 -2.81 30.06 25.88
CA GLU A 19 -2.81 30.71 24.56
C GLU A 19 -3.16 29.71 23.44
N LEU A 20 -2.60 28.50 23.51
CA LEU A 20 -2.81 27.46 22.51
C LEU A 20 -4.23 26.90 22.54
N ILE A 21 -4.82 26.72 23.74
CA ILE A 21 -6.23 26.36 23.90
C ILE A 21 -7.13 27.43 23.27
N LYS A 22 -6.89 28.70 23.58
CA LYS A 22 -7.68 29.81 23.00
C LYS A 22 -7.61 29.84 21.47
N LYS A 23 -6.43 29.60 20.90
CA LYS A 23 -6.25 29.52 19.44
C LYS A 23 -6.98 28.31 18.83
N ALA A 24 -6.93 27.15 19.48
CA ALA A 24 -7.60 25.94 19.03
C ALA A 24 -9.12 26.10 19.06
N GLU A 25 -9.67 26.68 20.13
CA GLU A 25 -11.11 26.97 20.26
C GLU A 25 -11.59 27.94 19.19
N MET A 26 -10.85 29.04 18.95
CA MET A 26 -11.17 29.98 17.88
C MET A 26 -11.12 29.33 16.48
N LEU A 27 -10.14 28.45 16.27
CA LEU A 27 -9.97 27.74 15.00
C LEU A 27 -11.14 26.78 14.74
N ILE A 28 -11.59 26.02 15.76
CA ILE A 28 -12.74 25.12 15.64
C ILE A 28 -14.04 25.91 15.46
N THR A 29 -14.29 26.91 16.32
CA THR A 29 -15.58 27.60 16.36
C THR A 29 -15.82 28.57 15.21
N ARG A 30 -14.76 29.14 14.63
CA ARG A 30 -14.87 30.15 13.56
C ARG A 30 -13.97 29.84 12.37
N GLY A 31 -12.71 29.51 12.63
CA GLY A 31 -11.70 29.36 11.57
C GLY A 31 -12.05 28.29 10.53
N PHE A 32 -12.39 27.08 10.96
CA PHE A 32 -12.74 25.98 10.04
C PHE A 32 -14.06 26.18 9.31
N PRO A 33 -15.17 26.56 9.97
CA PRO A 33 -16.42 26.88 9.26
C PRO A 33 -16.23 27.97 8.19
N GLU A 34 -15.59 29.09 8.53
CA GLU A 34 -15.31 30.17 7.57
C GLU A 34 -14.46 29.66 6.40
N LYS A 35 -13.43 28.84 6.70
CA LYS A 35 -12.57 28.29 5.65
C LYS A 35 -13.32 27.33 4.73
N ILE A 36 -14.21 26.48 5.25
CA ILE A 36 -15.01 25.57 4.41
C ILE A 36 -15.85 26.34 3.40
N VAL A 37 -16.47 27.45 3.81
CA VAL A 37 -17.26 28.32 2.92
C VAL A 37 -16.36 28.93 1.85
N GLU A 38 -15.25 29.55 2.22
CA GLU A 38 -14.27 30.11 1.27
C GLU A 38 -13.78 29.05 0.27
N LEU A 39 -13.55 27.82 0.76
CA LEU A 39 -13.08 26.73 -0.09
C LEU A 39 -14.13 26.30 -1.10
N ASN A 40 -15.40 26.24 -0.70
CA ASN A 40 -16.53 25.91 -1.59
C ASN A 40 -16.73 26.99 -2.66
N GLU A 41 -16.72 28.27 -2.29
CA GLU A 41 -16.82 29.38 -3.25
C GLU A 41 -15.70 29.33 -4.29
N THR A 42 -14.47 29.00 -3.86
CA THR A 42 -13.33 28.84 -4.76
C THR A 42 -13.52 27.68 -5.74
N LEU A 43 -14.14 26.57 -5.32
CA LEU A 43 -14.43 25.42 -6.20
C LEU A 43 -15.44 25.76 -7.30
N GLU A 44 -16.34 26.70 -7.05
CA GLU A 44 -17.33 27.18 -8.01
C GLU A 44 -16.75 28.17 -9.03
N THR A 45 -15.54 28.69 -8.80
CA THR A 45 -14.88 29.57 -9.78
C THR A 45 -14.56 28.81 -11.07
N LYS A 46 -14.51 29.52 -12.21
CA LYS A 46 -14.07 28.97 -13.52
C LYS A 46 -12.65 28.40 -13.51
N MET A 47 -11.88 28.68 -12.46
CA MET A 47 -10.60 28.03 -12.23
C MET A 47 -10.79 26.56 -11.84
N PHE A 48 -11.88 26.15 -11.20
CA PHE A 48 -12.05 24.77 -10.75
C PHE A 48 -13.26 24.08 -11.40
N ALA A 49 -14.34 24.80 -11.68
CA ALA A 49 -15.52 24.33 -12.40
C ALA A 49 -15.36 24.41 -13.93
N ASP A 50 -15.95 23.45 -14.66
CA ASP A 50 -16.11 23.43 -16.13
C ASP A 50 -14.84 23.57 -16.99
N ARG A 51 -13.68 23.12 -16.50
CA ARG A 51 -12.43 23.16 -17.29
C ARG A 51 -12.37 22.07 -18.35
N ASN A 52 -12.09 22.48 -19.59
CA ASN A 52 -11.69 21.57 -20.66
C ASN A 52 -10.18 21.29 -20.56
N LEU A 53 -9.78 20.01 -20.63
CA LEU A 53 -8.37 19.59 -20.61
C LEU A 53 -7.53 20.26 -21.71
N HIS A 54 -8.17 20.66 -22.81
CA HIS A 54 -7.52 21.38 -23.90
C HIS A 54 -7.06 22.81 -23.53
N ASP A 55 -7.70 23.47 -22.56
CA ASP A 55 -7.38 24.86 -22.20
C ASP A 55 -6.12 24.99 -21.32
N VAL A 56 -5.69 23.88 -20.71
CA VAL A 56 -4.47 23.80 -19.89
C VAL A 56 -3.26 23.35 -20.71
N TYR A 57 -3.46 23.13 -22.01
CA TYR A 57 -2.42 22.74 -22.93
C TYR A 57 -1.47 23.90 -23.21
N GLN A 58 -0.17 23.65 -23.09
CA GLN A 58 0.85 24.58 -23.56
C GLN A 58 1.80 23.89 -24.51
N ASN A 59 1.81 24.37 -25.76
CA ASN A 59 2.72 23.89 -26.79
C ASN A 59 4.17 24.21 -26.44
N VAL A 60 5.05 23.21 -26.58
CA VAL A 60 6.49 23.39 -26.38
C VAL A 60 7.09 23.89 -27.68
N ASN A 61 7.57 25.15 -27.68
CA ASN A 61 8.18 25.81 -28.84
C ASN A 61 9.59 25.24 -29.13
N ILE A 62 9.68 23.98 -29.53
CA ILE A 62 10.92 23.34 -30.01
C ILE A 62 10.63 22.83 -31.43
N PRO A 63 11.34 23.29 -32.47
CA PRO A 63 11.09 22.87 -33.85
C PRO A 63 11.42 21.38 -34.03
N VAL A 64 10.67 20.69 -34.90
CA VAL A 64 10.97 19.32 -35.34
C VAL A 64 11.88 19.43 -36.57
N PRO A 65 13.10 18.85 -36.55
CA PRO A 65 13.96 18.85 -37.72
C PRO A 65 13.32 18.08 -38.88
N ASP A 66 13.49 18.58 -40.11
CA ASP A 66 13.05 17.87 -41.31
C ASP A 66 13.77 16.53 -41.45
N ALA A 67 13.07 15.52 -41.93
CA ALA A 67 13.64 14.19 -42.17
C ALA A 67 14.76 14.29 -43.22
N ILE A 68 15.95 13.77 -42.91
CA ILE A 68 17.02 13.64 -43.88
C ILE A 68 16.56 12.62 -44.92
N ALA A 69 16.23 13.08 -46.12
CA ALA A 69 16.00 12.21 -47.26
C ALA A 69 17.32 11.51 -47.61
N LEU A 70 17.45 10.25 -47.20
CA LEU A 70 18.49 9.37 -47.73
C LEU A 70 18.08 9.05 -49.17
N ASN A 71 18.63 9.80 -50.12
CA ASN A 71 18.57 9.45 -51.53
C ASN A 71 19.30 8.11 -51.72
N HIS A 72 18.55 7.01 -51.73
CA HIS A 72 18.98 5.78 -52.36
C HIS A 72 18.89 6.01 -53.88
N ALA A 73 19.95 6.55 -54.46
CA ALA A 73 20.13 6.63 -55.89
C ALA A 73 21.38 5.83 -56.29
N ASP A 74 21.11 4.74 -57.03
CA ASP A 74 21.97 4.02 -57.97
C ASP A 74 23.28 3.39 -57.48
N ASP A 75 23.16 2.11 -57.10
CA ASP A 75 24.19 1.09 -57.23
C ASP A 75 24.54 0.89 -58.71
N THR A 76 25.63 1.51 -59.18
CA THR A 76 26.50 0.96 -60.24
C THR A 76 27.88 1.65 -60.20
N ASN A 77 28.81 1.16 -59.37
CA ASN A 77 30.24 1.09 -59.70
C ASN A 77 31.04 0.36 -58.62
N ASP A 78 31.67 -0.74 -59.02
CA ASP A 78 32.65 -1.51 -58.26
C ASP A 78 33.88 -0.66 -57.88
N GLY A 79 34.12 -0.51 -56.58
CA GLY A 79 35.35 0.08 -56.02
C GLY A 79 35.42 -0.14 -54.50
N PRO A 80 36.61 -0.31 -53.90
CA PRO A 80 36.74 -0.62 -52.48
C PRO A 80 36.28 0.57 -51.61
N PRO A 81 35.76 0.32 -50.39
CA PRO A 81 35.13 1.35 -49.58
C PRO A 81 36.14 2.43 -49.19
N SER A 82 36.05 3.61 -49.82
CA SER A 82 36.89 4.75 -49.48
C SER A 82 36.47 5.33 -48.13
N LYS A 83 37.47 5.53 -47.27
CA LYS A 83 37.39 6.07 -45.90
C LYS A 83 36.44 7.27 -45.77
N ARG A 84 35.64 7.26 -44.70
CA ARG A 84 34.85 8.40 -44.19
C ARG A 84 35.69 9.69 -44.21
N ALA A 85 35.24 10.68 -44.98
CA ALA A 85 35.77 12.03 -44.93
C ALA A 85 35.36 12.70 -43.61
N ARG A 86 36.35 13.19 -42.85
CA ARG A 86 36.16 14.17 -41.77
C ARG A 86 35.61 15.44 -42.39
N LEU A 87 34.51 15.98 -41.85
CA LEU A 87 34.05 17.31 -42.21
C LEU A 87 35.10 18.34 -41.76
N SER A 88 35.53 19.14 -42.73
CA SER A 88 36.54 20.18 -42.67
C SER A 88 36.13 21.38 -41.82
N GLU A 89 37.15 21.98 -41.22
CA GLU A 89 37.14 23.20 -40.43
C GLU A 89 36.62 24.43 -41.19
N THR A 90 35.94 25.33 -40.47
CA THR A 90 35.86 26.78 -40.76
C THR A 90 35.56 27.51 -39.43
N PRO A 91 35.94 28.79 -39.27
CA PRO A 91 36.98 29.19 -38.33
C PRO A 91 36.44 29.65 -36.97
N LYS A 92 37.31 29.49 -35.96
CA LYS A 92 37.14 30.03 -34.61
C LYS A 92 37.06 31.55 -34.64
N GLU A 93 35.88 32.11 -34.39
CA GLU A 93 35.75 33.43 -33.78
C GLU A 93 35.27 33.27 -32.33
N THR A 94 36.23 33.52 -31.43
CA THR A 94 36.09 34.05 -30.07
C THR A 94 34.70 34.07 -29.44
N LEU A 95 34.44 33.10 -28.56
CA LEU A 95 33.71 33.34 -27.31
C LEU A 95 34.20 32.35 -26.25
N GLN A 96 35.06 32.87 -25.38
CA GLN A 96 35.56 32.20 -24.19
C GLN A 96 34.41 32.09 -23.19
N VAL A 97 33.62 31.01 -23.26
CA VAL A 97 32.59 30.72 -22.26
C VAL A 97 33.10 29.60 -21.36
N SER A 98 33.61 29.99 -20.20
CA SER A 98 33.85 29.09 -19.08
C SER A 98 32.51 28.74 -18.43
N GLY A 99 32.02 27.52 -18.64
CA GLY A 99 30.80 27.00 -18.02
C GLY A 99 30.48 25.57 -18.46
N THR A 100 29.70 24.86 -17.66
CA THR A 100 29.16 23.53 -17.99
C THR A 100 28.43 23.58 -19.33
N LYS A 101 28.74 22.68 -20.27
CA LYS A 101 28.08 22.61 -21.58
C LYS A 101 26.56 22.48 -21.40
N VAL A 102 25.82 23.55 -21.70
CA VAL A 102 24.35 23.57 -21.73
C VAL A 102 23.88 23.19 -23.13
N LEU A 103 22.86 22.35 -23.23
CA LEU A 103 22.22 22.04 -24.52
C LEU A 103 21.61 23.34 -25.06
N ALA A 104 22.11 23.84 -26.19
CA ALA A 104 21.54 25.01 -26.84
C ALA A 104 20.16 24.66 -27.40
N LEU A 105 19.10 25.27 -26.85
CA LEU A 105 17.76 25.21 -27.41
C LEU A 105 17.70 26.18 -28.60
N PRO A 106 17.49 25.71 -29.84
CA PRO A 106 17.51 26.56 -31.03
C PRO A 106 16.46 27.69 -31.00
N SER A 107 15.42 27.53 -30.19
CA SER A 107 14.24 28.41 -30.09
C SER A 107 14.16 29.23 -28.79
N GLY A 108 15.20 29.22 -27.93
CA GLY A 108 15.22 29.98 -26.68
C GLY A 108 14.75 29.19 -25.45
N THR A 109 13.93 29.80 -24.56
CA THR A 109 13.52 29.23 -23.26
C THR A 109 12.15 28.53 -23.29
N VAL A 110 11.98 27.42 -22.57
CA VAL A 110 10.67 26.76 -22.38
C VAL A 110 10.07 27.18 -21.04
N HIS A 111 9.01 27.98 -21.06
CA HIS A 111 8.33 28.44 -19.85
C HIS A 111 7.57 27.32 -19.13
N CYS A 112 7.25 27.54 -17.84
CA CYS A 112 6.35 26.68 -17.07
C CYS A 112 4.90 26.78 -17.58
N ASN A 113 4.10 25.74 -17.34
CA ASN A 113 2.68 25.75 -17.66
C ASN A 113 1.96 26.78 -16.78
N LYS A 114 1.60 27.91 -17.37
CA LYS A 114 1.04 29.07 -16.65
C LYS A 114 -0.27 28.72 -15.93
N PRO A 115 -1.29 28.09 -16.57
CA PRO A 115 -2.49 27.66 -15.86
C PRO A 115 -2.26 26.73 -14.66
N ILE A 116 -1.25 25.85 -14.72
CA ILE A 116 -0.89 24.99 -13.58
C ILE A 116 -0.16 25.76 -12.49
N CYS A 117 0.74 26.68 -12.87
CA CYS A 117 1.42 27.54 -11.91
C CYS A 117 0.43 28.41 -11.14
N ASP A 118 -0.53 29.02 -11.84
CA ASP A 118 -1.58 29.85 -11.24
C ASP A 118 -2.42 29.02 -10.24
N LEU A 119 -2.72 27.76 -10.58
CA LEU A 119 -3.40 26.82 -9.68
C LEU A 119 -2.58 26.52 -8.42
N ILE A 120 -1.29 26.26 -8.58
CA ILE A 120 -0.39 25.99 -7.46
C ILE A 120 -0.27 27.23 -6.54
N GLU A 121 -0.28 28.44 -7.11
CA GLU A 121 -0.25 29.69 -6.33
C GLU A 121 -1.48 29.85 -5.43
N VAL A 122 -2.66 29.37 -5.86
CA VAL A 122 -3.89 29.38 -5.05
C VAL A 122 -3.92 28.22 -4.04
N VAL A 123 -3.52 27.01 -4.45
CA VAL A 123 -3.67 25.79 -3.64
C VAL A 123 -2.58 25.67 -2.55
N LYS A 124 -1.35 26.10 -2.84
CA LYS A 124 -0.21 25.92 -1.93
C LYS A 124 -0.36 26.66 -0.58
N PRO A 125 -0.85 27.92 -0.51
CA PRO A 125 -1.12 28.59 0.76
C PRO A 125 -2.19 27.89 1.59
N VAL A 126 -3.24 27.36 0.95
CA VAL A 126 -4.32 26.62 1.63
C VAL A 126 -3.78 25.36 2.30
N ILE A 127 -3.00 24.55 1.58
CA ILE A 127 -2.39 23.33 2.13
C ILE A 127 -1.45 23.66 3.29
N ARG A 128 -0.62 24.70 3.13
CA ARG A 128 0.29 25.14 4.20
C ARG A 128 -0.48 25.49 5.47
N LYS A 129 -1.54 26.29 5.32
CA LYS A 129 -2.37 26.70 6.44
C LYS A 129 -3.04 25.50 7.12
N LEU A 130 -3.54 24.53 6.34
CA LEU A 130 -4.10 23.29 6.88
C LEU A 130 -3.07 22.51 7.72
N VAL A 131 -1.83 22.35 7.24
CA VAL A 131 -0.77 21.67 8.02
C VAL A 131 -0.46 22.42 9.33
N GLU A 132 -0.37 23.74 9.28
CA GLU A 132 -0.15 24.58 10.46
C GLU A 132 -1.30 24.44 11.49
N ASP A 133 -2.55 24.46 11.01
CA ASP A 133 -3.76 24.33 11.82
C ASP A 133 -3.94 22.92 12.41
N SER A 134 -3.65 21.86 11.64
CA SER A 134 -3.63 20.48 12.12
C SER A 134 -2.57 20.28 13.21
N ASN A 135 -1.37 20.85 13.04
CA ASN A 135 -0.33 20.76 14.05
C ASN A 135 -0.72 21.49 15.34
N LEU A 136 -1.39 22.65 15.24
CA LEU A 136 -1.91 23.38 16.40
C LEU A 136 -2.90 22.52 17.20
N LEU A 137 -3.84 21.85 16.53
CA LEU A 137 -4.81 20.98 17.17
C LEU A 137 -4.21 19.71 17.76
N LYS A 138 -3.24 19.11 17.06
CA LYS A 138 -2.45 17.97 17.55
C LYS A 138 -1.77 18.32 18.88
N MET A 139 -1.15 19.49 18.96
CA MET A 139 -0.53 19.98 20.20
C MET A 139 -1.57 20.23 21.29
N TRP A 140 -2.71 20.81 20.95
CA TRP A 140 -3.80 21.07 21.89
C TRP A 140 -4.33 19.78 22.51
N ILE A 141 -4.70 18.80 21.69
CA ILE A 141 -5.18 17.49 22.17
C ILE A 141 -4.10 16.80 23.02
N SER A 142 -2.84 16.84 22.59
CA SER A 142 -1.74 16.22 23.33
C SER A 142 -1.56 16.81 24.74
N PHE A 143 -1.83 18.11 24.93
CA PHE A 143 -1.79 18.73 26.26
C PHE A 143 -3.02 18.42 27.12
N MET A 144 -4.13 18.01 26.51
CA MET A 144 -5.37 17.63 27.18
C MET A 144 -5.40 16.17 27.63
N ILE A 145 -4.49 15.32 27.12
CA ILE A 145 -4.37 13.93 27.54
C ILE A 145 -3.82 13.87 28.99
N PRO A 146 -4.58 13.34 29.96
CA PRO A 146 -4.15 13.26 31.35
C PRO A 146 -3.02 12.23 31.54
N LYS A 147 -2.36 12.26 32.71
CA LYS A 147 -1.41 11.19 33.09
C LYS A 147 -2.17 9.87 33.22
N ILE A 148 -1.54 8.78 32.79
CA ILE A 148 -2.12 7.44 32.79
C ILE A 148 -2.48 7.05 34.23
N GLU A 149 -3.77 6.86 34.49
CA GLU A 149 -4.33 6.35 35.75
C GLU A 149 -5.01 4.99 35.48
N ASP A 150 -5.03 4.10 36.47
CA ASP A 150 -5.63 2.78 36.36
C ASP A 150 -7.17 2.89 36.42
N GLY A 151 -7.80 2.93 35.26
CA GLY A 151 -9.26 2.84 35.09
C GLY A 151 -9.94 4.13 34.62
N ASN A 152 -11.03 3.97 33.85
CA ASN A 152 -11.81 5.03 33.19
C ASN A 152 -11.11 5.79 32.03
N ASN A 153 -10.40 5.04 31.17
CA ASN A 153 -9.65 5.58 30.02
C ASN A 153 -10.48 5.81 28.75
N PHE A 154 -11.82 5.76 28.82
CA PHE A 154 -12.66 5.93 27.63
C PHE A 154 -12.49 7.32 27.00
N GLY A 155 -12.43 8.37 27.82
CA GLY A 155 -12.17 9.73 27.34
C GLY A 155 -10.77 9.87 26.70
N VAL A 156 -9.77 9.18 27.25
CA VAL A 156 -8.41 9.14 26.71
C VAL A 156 -8.36 8.44 25.35
N SER A 157 -9.07 7.31 25.20
CA SER A 157 -9.17 6.60 23.92
C SER A 157 -9.76 7.47 22.81
N ILE A 158 -10.78 8.29 23.11
CA ILE A 158 -11.38 9.20 22.12
C ILE A 158 -10.42 10.34 21.76
N GLN A 159 -9.65 10.85 22.74
CA GLN A 159 -8.61 11.84 22.48
C GLN A 159 -7.49 11.26 21.60
N GLU A 160 -7.07 10.02 21.84
CA GLU A 160 -6.07 9.30 21.04
C GLU A 160 -6.55 9.03 19.61
N ASP A 161 -7.80 8.57 19.45
CA ASP A 161 -8.40 8.34 18.13
C ASP A 161 -8.49 9.65 17.33
N THR A 162 -8.94 10.73 17.97
CA THR A 162 -9.03 12.06 17.32
C THR A 162 -7.64 12.60 16.97
N LEU A 163 -6.65 12.38 17.84
CA LEU A 163 -5.27 12.75 17.57
C LEU A 163 -4.71 12.00 16.35
N ALA A 164 -5.01 10.71 16.23
CA ALA A 164 -4.60 9.89 15.09
C ALA A 164 -5.25 10.37 13.77
N GLU A 165 -6.54 10.74 13.80
CA GLU A 165 -7.21 11.34 12.65
C GLU A 165 -6.49 12.62 12.19
N ILE A 166 -6.24 13.57 13.11
CA ILE A 166 -5.55 14.83 12.82
C ILE A 166 -4.12 14.61 12.29
N GLN A 167 -3.40 13.63 12.81
CA GLN A 167 -2.08 13.28 12.30
C GLN A 167 -2.13 12.73 10.86
N SER A 168 -3.17 11.96 10.53
CA SER A 168 -3.40 11.50 9.16
C SER A 168 -3.64 12.67 8.22
N VAL A 169 -4.46 13.65 8.63
CA VAL A 169 -4.71 14.91 7.88
C VAL A 169 -3.41 15.63 7.57
N GLU A 170 -2.61 15.88 8.59
CA GLU A 170 -1.34 16.60 8.48
C GLU A 170 -0.40 15.89 7.49
N THR A 171 -0.31 14.56 7.58
CA THR A 171 0.54 13.74 6.72
C THR A 171 0.09 13.78 5.26
N GLU A 172 -1.22 13.65 5.01
CA GLU A 172 -1.79 13.74 3.66
C GLU A 172 -1.62 15.13 3.06
N ALA A 173 -1.89 16.18 3.84
CA ALA A 173 -1.69 17.57 3.43
C ALA A 173 -0.22 17.85 3.10
N ALA A 174 0.72 17.39 3.93
CA ALA A 174 2.15 17.55 3.70
C ALA A 174 2.65 16.83 2.44
N ALA A 175 2.07 15.66 2.11
CA ALA A 175 2.43 14.91 0.91
C ALA A 175 2.18 15.68 -0.39
N PHE A 176 1.27 16.66 -0.40
CA PHE A 176 1.01 17.49 -1.59
C PHE A 176 2.20 18.39 -1.97
N PHE A 177 3.03 18.82 -1.02
CA PHE A 177 4.25 19.57 -1.34
C PHE A 177 5.24 18.74 -2.17
N ASP A 178 5.32 17.44 -1.91
CA ASP A 178 6.11 16.51 -2.70
C ASP A 178 5.49 16.31 -4.10
N GLN A 179 4.17 16.24 -4.21
CA GLN A 179 3.48 16.15 -5.51
C GLN A 179 3.73 17.39 -6.39
N ILE A 180 3.63 18.60 -5.82
CA ILE A 180 3.99 19.85 -6.51
C ILE A 180 5.43 19.79 -7.04
N SER A 181 6.36 19.33 -6.20
CA SER A 181 7.78 19.23 -6.56
C SER A 181 8.00 18.18 -7.68
N ARG A 182 7.35 17.02 -7.58
CA ARG A 182 7.41 15.95 -8.59
C ARG A 182 6.88 16.40 -9.94
N TYR A 183 5.83 17.22 -9.98
CA TYR A 183 5.31 17.78 -11.22
C TYR A 183 6.40 18.59 -11.95
N PHE A 184 7.06 19.53 -11.27
CA PHE A 184 8.12 20.34 -11.89
C PHE A 184 9.32 19.50 -12.32
N ILE A 185 9.76 18.54 -11.50
CA ILE A 185 10.87 17.64 -11.83
C ILE A 185 10.54 16.79 -13.07
N SER A 186 9.34 16.21 -13.11
CA SER A 186 8.91 15.34 -14.21
C SER A 186 8.76 16.14 -15.50
N ARG A 187 8.13 17.31 -15.44
CA ARG A 187 8.02 18.21 -16.59
C ARG A 187 9.38 18.63 -17.11
N ALA A 188 10.31 19.02 -16.24
CA ALA A 188 11.67 19.41 -16.64
C ALA A 188 12.41 18.25 -17.34
N LYS A 189 12.30 17.03 -16.82
CA LYS A 189 12.89 15.83 -17.44
C LYS A 189 12.33 15.56 -18.84
N VAL A 190 11.01 15.61 -19.00
CA VAL A 190 10.37 15.38 -20.30
C VAL A 190 10.72 16.49 -21.29
N VAL A 191 10.67 17.75 -20.88
CA VAL A 191 11.09 18.89 -21.73
C VAL A 191 12.55 18.75 -22.15
N SER A 192 13.45 18.32 -21.26
CA SER A 192 14.84 18.03 -21.62
C SER A 192 14.98 16.91 -22.66
N LYS A 193 14.07 15.92 -22.64
CA LYS A 193 14.03 14.86 -23.66
C LYS A 193 13.48 15.37 -25.00
N VAL A 194 12.44 16.20 -25.00
CA VAL A 194 11.93 16.89 -26.21
C VAL A 194 13.05 17.72 -26.84
N ALA A 195 13.82 18.45 -26.03
CA ALA A 195 14.95 19.25 -26.50
C ALA A 195 16.08 18.41 -27.13
N LYS A 196 16.40 17.27 -26.52
CA LYS A 196 17.46 16.35 -27.00
C LYS A 196 17.04 15.54 -28.23
N TYR A 197 15.76 15.18 -28.31
CA TYR A 197 15.21 14.29 -29.32
C TYR A 197 13.93 14.89 -29.93
N PRO A 198 14.04 16.01 -30.66
CA PRO A 198 12.87 16.77 -31.13
C PRO A 198 12.02 16.04 -32.17
N HIS A 199 12.58 15.00 -32.82
CA HIS A 199 11.92 14.12 -33.78
C HIS A 199 11.05 13.04 -33.13
N ILE A 200 11.20 12.78 -31.82
CA ILE A 200 10.39 11.78 -31.11
C ILE A 200 9.12 12.44 -30.58
N GLU A 201 8.00 12.15 -31.22
CA GLU A 201 6.70 12.75 -30.89
C GLU A 201 6.18 12.32 -29.50
N ASP A 202 6.54 11.12 -29.04
CA ASP A 202 6.11 10.58 -27.74
C ASP A 202 6.56 11.47 -26.57
N TYR A 203 7.72 12.12 -26.65
CA TYR A 203 8.15 13.04 -25.60
C TYR A 203 7.29 14.30 -25.55
N ARG A 204 6.75 14.75 -26.68
CA ARG A 204 5.80 15.88 -26.72
C ARG A 204 4.45 15.44 -26.14
N ARG A 205 3.95 14.26 -26.52
CA ARG A 205 2.72 13.69 -25.95
C ARG A 205 2.84 13.42 -24.44
N ALA A 206 3.98 12.93 -23.97
CA ALA A 206 4.25 12.73 -22.54
C ALA A 206 4.22 14.04 -21.75
N GLN A 207 4.71 15.15 -22.33
CA GLN A 207 4.61 16.46 -21.69
C GLN A 207 3.15 16.93 -21.60
N GLN A 208 2.33 16.61 -22.59
CA GLN A 208 0.90 16.94 -22.61
C GLN A 208 0.13 16.08 -21.59
N ALA A 209 0.46 14.81 -21.45
CA ALA A 209 -0.15 13.90 -20.48
C ALA A 209 0.11 14.31 -19.01
N LEU A 210 1.16 15.09 -18.72
CA LEU A 210 1.40 15.65 -17.39
C LEU A 210 0.35 16.68 -16.95
N VAL A 211 -0.53 17.13 -17.84
CA VAL A 211 -1.70 17.96 -17.52
C VAL A 211 -2.79 17.15 -16.77
N VAL A 212 -2.78 15.81 -16.87
CA VAL A 212 -3.70 14.91 -16.15
C VAL A 212 -3.45 14.89 -14.63
N VAL A 213 -2.45 15.65 -14.13
CA VAL A 213 -2.22 15.87 -12.70
C VAL A 213 -3.18 16.92 -12.11
N LEU A 214 -3.91 17.69 -12.93
CA LEU A 214 -4.89 18.68 -12.45
C LEU A 214 -6.00 18.11 -11.56
N PRO A 215 -6.67 17.00 -11.93
CA PRO A 215 -7.62 16.32 -11.05
C PRO A 215 -7.01 15.92 -9.71
N ALA A 216 -5.71 15.62 -9.65
CA ALA A 216 -5.05 15.32 -8.38
C ALA A 216 -5.01 16.55 -7.47
N PHE A 217 -4.75 17.76 -7.99
CA PHE A 217 -4.82 19.00 -7.23
C PHE A 217 -6.25 19.35 -6.78
N PHE A 218 -7.25 19.05 -7.61
CA PHE A 218 -8.67 19.20 -7.27
C PHE A 218 -9.09 18.25 -6.15
N VAL A 219 -8.70 16.98 -6.24
CA VAL A 219 -8.91 15.98 -5.20
C VAL A 219 -8.15 16.36 -3.93
N SER A 220 -6.93 16.91 -4.05
CA SER A 220 -6.14 17.39 -2.89
C SER A 220 -6.87 18.48 -2.12
N TYR A 221 -7.52 19.38 -2.86
CA TYR A 221 -8.28 20.49 -2.31
C TYR A 221 -9.59 20.03 -1.67
N LEU A 222 -10.30 19.11 -2.32
CA LEU A 222 -11.51 18.48 -1.77
C LEU A 222 -11.21 17.63 -0.53
N THR A 223 -10.07 16.92 -0.51
CA THR A 223 -9.57 16.23 0.67
C THR A 223 -9.31 17.24 1.78
N ALA A 224 -8.56 18.32 1.52
CA ALA A 224 -8.35 19.38 2.51
C ALA A 224 -9.66 19.91 3.12
N ARG A 225 -10.67 20.19 2.29
CA ARG A 225 -12.00 20.64 2.73
C ARG A 225 -12.76 19.59 3.57
N ASN A 226 -12.91 18.37 3.06
CA ASN A 226 -13.61 17.28 3.75
C ASN A 226 -12.92 16.91 5.06
N THR A 227 -11.61 17.06 5.10
CA THR A 227 -10.81 16.78 6.26
C THR A 227 -10.91 17.89 7.31
N THR A 228 -11.00 19.16 6.92
CA THR A 228 -11.38 20.25 7.82
C THR A 228 -12.76 20.01 8.45
N GLU A 229 -13.71 19.52 7.66
CA GLU A 229 -15.06 19.16 8.12
C GLU A 229 -15.05 17.97 9.10
N ALA A 230 -14.22 16.96 8.86
CA ALA A 230 -14.03 15.84 9.78
C ALA A 230 -13.42 16.27 11.12
N VAL A 231 -12.44 17.18 11.10
CA VAL A 231 -11.84 17.73 12.32
C VAL A 231 -12.85 18.55 13.13
N ASP A 232 -13.71 19.34 12.46
CA ASP A 232 -14.81 20.06 13.11
C ASP A 232 -15.81 19.11 13.79
N GLN A 233 -16.21 18.03 13.10
CA GLN A 233 -17.09 17.01 13.65
C GLN A 233 -16.46 16.24 14.82
N SER A 234 -15.18 15.90 14.75
CA SER A 234 -14.46 15.22 15.84
C SER A 234 -14.24 16.15 17.04
N ALA A 235 -14.00 17.45 16.82
CA ALA A 235 -13.99 18.46 17.88
C ALA A 235 -15.37 18.62 18.55
N SER A 236 -16.46 18.60 17.78
CA SER A 236 -17.82 18.62 18.32
C SER A 236 -18.15 17.36 19.14
N LYS A 237 -17.57 16.20 18.81
CA LYS A 237 -17.72 14.96 19.61
C LYS A 237 -16.98 15.06 20.95
N MET A 238 -15.79 15.66 20.99
CA MET A 238 -15.10 15.96 22.25
C MET A 238 -15.95 16.83 23.18
N GLY A 239 -16.66 17.82 22.64
CA GLY A 239 -17.60 18.65 23.41
C GLY A 239 -18.79 17.87 24.01
N HIS A 240 -19.28 16.82 23.33
CA HIS A 240 -20.36 15.97 23.84
C HIS A 240 -19.89 14.92 24.86
N LEU A 241 -18.64 14.46 24.80
CA LEU A 241 -18.09 13.50 25.76
C LEU A 241 -17.52 14.14 27.04
N ALA A 242 -17.19 15.43 26.99
CA ALA A 242 -16.83 16.26 28.13
C ALA A 242 -17.87 16.28 29.27
N SER A 243 -19.11 15.80 29.05
CA SER A 243 -20.12 15.69 30.10
C SER A 243 -20.01 14.42 30.97
N THR A 244 -19.05 13.52 30.72
CA THR A 244 -19.00 12.18 31.35
C THR A 244 -17.86 11.95 32.35
N THR A 245 -17.08 12.97 32.71
CA THR A 245 -16.03 12.84 33.73
C THR A 245 -15.93 14.11 34.57
N THR A 246 -15.88 13.95 35.90
CA THR A 246 -16.01 15.01 36.91
C THR A 246 -14.94 16.12 36.84
N THR A 247 -13.87 15.92 36.05
CA THR A 247 -12.79 16.91 35.84
C THR A 247 -13.11 17.90 34.71
N THR A 248 -14.22 17.71 33.99
CA THR A 248 -14.54 18.47 32.76
C THR A 248 -15.73 19.43 32.92
N THR A 249 -16.21 19.63 34.15
CA THR A 249 -17.33 20.55 34.46
C THR A 249 -16.98 22.02 34.19
N ILE A 250 -15.71 22.42 34.34
CA ILE A 250 -15.24 23.79 34.03
C ILE A 250 -15.23 24.07 32.50
N MET A 251 -15.15 23.01 31.68
CA MET A 251 -15.11 23.09 30.22
C MET A 251 -16.52 23.27 29.62
N TYR A 252 -17.53 22.62 30.22
CA TYR A 252 -18.92 22.72 29.82
C TYR A 252 -19.48 24.15 29.99
N ASP A 253 -19.14 24.82 31.09
CA ASP A 253 -19.65 26.16 31.39
C ASP A 253 -19.07 27.26 30.48
N ASN A 254 -17.87 27.07 29.92
CA ASN A 254 -17.25 28.03 28.99
C ASN A 254 -17.67 27.82 27.52
N LEU A 255 -17.87 26.57 27.07
CA LEU A 255 -18.31 26.28 25.70
C LEU A 255 -19.81 26.52 25.49
N ASN A 256 -20.66 26.16 26.46
CA ASN A 256 -22.12 26.17 26.26
C ASN A 256 -22.71 27.59 26.24
N ASN A 257 -22.07 28.53 26.96
CA ASN A 257 -22.50 29.93 27.00
C ASN A 257 -22.25 30.72 25.69
N ASN A 258 -21.48 30.18 24.74
CA ASN A 258 -21.09 30.89 23.51
C ASN A 258 -21.58 30.23 22.20
N ILE A 259 -22.07 28.98 22.21
CA ILE A 259 -22.30 28.18 21.00
C ILE A 259 -23.78 28.05 20.60
N GLU A 260 -24.73 27.97 21.53
CA GLU A 260 -26.16 27.79 21.19
C GLU A 260 -26.77 28.91 20.31
N PRO A 261 -26.42 30.20 20.46
CA PRO A 261 -26.99 31.24 19.63
C PRO A 261 -26.58 31.16 18.15
N LEU A 262 -25.39 30.61 17.84
CA LEU A 262 -24.79 30.62 16.49
C LEU A 262 -25.17 29.41 15.63
N LYS A 263 -25.48 28.26 16.26
CA LYS A 263 -25.91 27.04 15.55
C LYS A 263 -27.26 27.19 14.86
N LYS A 264 -28.13 28.08 15.33
CA LYS A 264 -29.46 28.29 14.77
C LYS A 264 -29.41 29.09 13.45
N ASP A 265 -28.57 30.11 13.40
CA ASP A 265 -28.45 30.98 12.22
C ASP A 265 -27.76 30.31 11.02
N CYS A 266 -26.78 29.43 11.25
CA CYS A 266 -26.07 28.71 10.17
C CYS A 266 -26.91 27.56 9.57
N LEU A 267 -27.74 26.90 10.38
CA LEU A 267 -28.61 25.82 9.91
C LEU A 267 -29.75 26.38 9.04
N ASP A 268 -30.30 27.53 9.42
CA ASP A 268 -31.36 28.21 8.68
C ASP A 268 -30.86 28.80 7.34
N GLN A 269 -29.58 29.21 7.23
CA GLN A 269 -29.00 29.65 5.96
C GLN A 269 -28.70 28.50 4.98
N SER A 270 -28.26 27.34 5.48
CA SER A 270 -27.94 26.17 4.65
C SER A 270 -29.20 25.49 4.07
N ILE A 271 -30.28 25.44 4.86
CA ILE A 271 -31.56 24.86 4.42
C ILE A 271 -32.23 25.74 3.36
N ASN A 272 -32.16 27.07 3.50
CA ASN A 272 -32.75 28.00 2.52
C ASN A 272 -31.96 28.00 1.19
N GLY A 273 -30.63 27.83 1.21
CA GLY A 273 -29.82 27.70 -0.02
C GLY A 273 -30.07 26.39 -0.81
N MET A 274 -30.39 25.29 -0.12
CA MET A 274 -30.69 24.01 -0.78
C MET A 274 -32.07 23.98 -1.45
N ILE A 275 -33.04 24.76 -0.95
CA ILE A 275 -34.39 24.83 -1.53
C ILE A 275 -34.39 25.61 -2.86
N ASP A 276 -33.57 26.65 -2.98
CA ASP A 276 -33.50 27.46 -4.21
C ASP A 276 -32.75 26.76 -5.37
N THR A 277 -31.78 25.90 -5.06
CA THR A 277 -31.00 25.18 -6.08
C THR A 277 -31.77 24.02 -6.73
N THR A 278 -32.76 23.47 -6.02
CA THR A 278 -33.54 22.30 -6.50
C THR A 278 -34.65 22.70 -7.48
N ASN A 279 -35.07 23.97 -7.51
CA ASN A 279 -36.12 24.46 -8.42
C ASN A 279 -35.61 24.87 -9.82
N ASN A 280 -34.29 24.95 -10.05
CA ASN A 280 -33.74 25.55 -11.27
C ASN A 280 -33.16 24.57 -12.32
N ASN A 281 -33.15 23.25 -12.06
CA ASN A 281 -32.54 22.26 -12.96
C ASN A 281 -33.51 21.36 -13.75
N ASN A 282 -34.81 21.63 -13.72
CA ASN A 282 -35.76 21.04 -14.68
C ASN A 282 -35.83 21.89 -15.95
N ASN A 283 -34.79 21.85 -16.79
CA ASN A 283 -34.88 22.07 -18.25
C ASN A 283 -33.49 22.02 -18.90
N ASN A 284 -33.08 20.86 -19.44
CA ASN A 284 -32.67 20.68 -20.85
C ASN A 284 -31.75 19.46 -21.06
N ASN A 285 -32.24 18.59 -21.95
CA ASN A 285 -31.52 17.84 -22.99
C ASN A 285 -30.47 16.79 -22.60
N ASN A 286 -30.96 15.55 -22.50
CA ASN A 286 -30.66 14.45 -23.43
C ASN A 286 -29.33 14.54 -24.22
N ASN A 287 -28.33 13.76 -23.80
CA ASN A 287 -27.53 12.95 -24.73
C ASN A 287 -26.92 11.74 -24.00
N LYS A 288 -27.47 10.56 -24.31
CA LYS A 288 -27.02 9.24 -23.86
C LYS A 288 -25.80 8.83 -24.69
N ILE A 289 -24.64 8.65 -24.06
CA ILE A 289 -23.56 7.81 -24.60
C ILE A 289 -23.34 6.67 -23.60
N CYS A 290 -23.80 5.49 -23.97
CA CYS A 290 -23.61 4.26 -23.21
C CYS A 290 -22.24 3.65 -23.58
N ILE A 291 -21.36 3.45 -22.59
CA ILE A 291 -20.27 2.46 -22.67
C ILE A 291 -20.66 1.33 -21.72
N ARG A 292 -20.82 0.13 -22.28
CA ARG A 292 -21.26 -1.09 -21.59
C ARG A 292 -20.13 -1.65 -20.73
N ASP A 293 -20.42 -1.86 -19.45
CA ASP A 293 -19.69 -2.79 -18.60
C ASP A 293 -19.92 -4.24 -19.07
N ARG A 294 -18.84 -5.02 -19.16
CA ARG A 294 -18.87 -6.48 -19.26
C ARG A 294 -17.96 -7.02 -18.18
N ASP A 295 -18.54 -7.56 -17.12
CA ASP A 295 -17.98 -8.64 -16.32
C ASP A 295 -19.17 -9.43 -15.78
N ASP A 296 -19.25 -10.70 -16.17
CA ASP A 296 -19.97 -11.83 -15.55
C ASP A 296 -20.38 -12.81 -16.66
N MET A 297 -19.64 -13.92 -16.79
CA MET A 297 -20.09 -15.16 -17.43
C MET A 297 -19.20 -16.31 -16.96
N ASP A 298 -19.80 -17.30 -16.30
CA ASP A 298 -19.55 -18.72 -16.57
C ASP A 298 -20.92 -19.43 -16.65
N GLU A 299 -21.15 -20.05 -17.82
CA GLU A 299 -21.90 -21.27 -18.22
C GLU A 299 -23.25 -21.66 -17.55
N SER A 300 -24.32 -22.17 -18.21
CA SER A 300 -24.51 -22.77 -19.55
C SER A 300 -26.03 -23.02 -19.87
N VAL A 301 -26.35 -23.03 -21.18
CA VAL A 301 -27.43 -23.73 -21.95
C VAL A 301 -28.93 -23.43 -21.73
N GLY A 302 -29.61 -23.04 -22.82
CA GLY A 302 -31.06 -23.26 -23.04
C GLY A 302 -31.71 -22.29 -24.04
N GLU A 303 -31.90 -22.71 -25.29
CA GLU A 303 -32.65 -22.01 -26.36
C GLU A 303 -34.11 -21.72 -25.98
N ASN A 304 -34.61 -20.52 -26.26
CA ASN A 304 -35.64 -20.27 -27.29
C ASN A 304 -36.09 -18.81 -27.30
N THR A 305 -36.06 -18.27 -28.51
CA THR A 305 -36.69 -17.04 -29.00
C THR A 305 -38.19 -17.00 -28.69
N ILE A 306 -38.73 -15.82 -28.39
CA ILE A 306 -39.94 -15.22 -28.98
C ILE A 306 -40.01 -13.75 -28.53
N CYS A 307 -40.08 -12.87 -29.52
CA CYS A 307 -40.42 -11.46 -29.37
C CYS A 307 -41.93 -11.35 -29.16
N ASP A 308 -42.39 -10.48 -28.26
CA ASP A 308 -43.66 -9.79 -28.47
C ASP A 308 -43.67 -8.41 -27.78
N ASN A 309 -44.03 -7.43 -28.60
CA ASN A 309 -44.36 -6.06 -28.21
C ASN A 309 -45.69 -6.06 -27.46
N ASN A 310 -45.85 -5.21 -26.45
CA ASN A 310 -47.08 -4.43 -26.28
C ASN A 310 -46.96 -3.30 -25.24
N GLU A 311 -47.03 -2.08 -25.78
CA GLU A 311 -47.79 -0.91 -25.36
C GLU A 311 -48.19 -0.71 -23.87
N ASN A 312 -47.68 0.41 -23.34
CA ASN A 312 -48.39 1.45 -22.59
C ASN A 312 -49.67 1.07 -21.84
N LYS A 313 -49.55 1.00 -20.51
CA LYS A 313 -50.57 1.55 -19.59
C LYS A 313 -49.90 2.29 -18.44
N ILE A 314 -50.11 3.61 -18.44
CA ILE A 314 -49.84 4.53 -17.33
C ILE A 314 -50.83 4.18 -16.21
N GLY A 315 -50.30 3.80 -15.06
CA GLY A 315 -51.05 3.59 -13.82
C GLY A 315 -50.20 4.07 -12.66
N ASN A 316 -50.70 5.09 -11.95
CA ASN A 316 -50.09 5.73 -10.80
C ASN A 316 -49.64 4.71 -9.74
N GLY A 317 -48.34 4.72 -9.44
CA GLY A 317 -47.75 4.02 -8.30
C GLY A 317 -46.72 4.92 -7.66
N GLU A 318 -46.91 5.21 -6.38
CA GLU A 318 -45.99 5.96 -5.53
C GLU A 318 -44.54 5.51 -5.73
N VAL A 319 -43.67 6.47 -6.10
CA VAL A 319 -42.23 6.24 -6.12
C VAL A 319 -41.77 6.18 -4.67
N ASN A 320 -41.66 4.97 -4.14
CA ASN A 320 -40.94 4.73 -2.89
C ASN A 320 -39.52 5.26 -3.02
N ALA A 321 -39.15 6.13 -2.07
CA ALA A 321 -37.80 6.62 -1.86
C ALA A 321 -36.79 5.46 -1.84
N PRO A 322 -35.53 5.68 -2.28
CA PRO A 322 -34.50 4.64 -2.22
C PRO A 322 -34.36 4.15 -0.78
N LYS A 323 -34.65 2.87 -0.55
CA LYS A 323 -34.37 2.23 0.73
C LYS A 323 -32.87 2.40 1.03
N LYS A 324 -32.54 3.09 2.12
CA LYS A 324 -31.24 2.96 2.78
C LYS A 324 -30.96 1.46 2.94
N GLU A 325 -29.93 0.95 2.27
CA GLU A 325 -29.37 -0.34 2.63
C GLU A 325 -28.94 -0.23 4.10
N SER A 326 -29.63 -0.95 4.97
CA SER A 326 -29.21 -1.11 6.35
C SER A 326 -27.81 -1.69 6.35
N GLU A 327 -26.86 -1.04 7.03
CA GLU A 327 -25.58 -1.63 7.39
C GLU A 327 -25.84 -2.92 8.17
N GLY A 328 -25.86 -4.05 7.45
CA GLY A 328 -26.16 -5.36 8.01
C GLY A 328 -24.97 -5.85 8.81
N TYR A 329 -25.01 -5.66 10.13
CA TYR A 329 -24.09 -6.30 11.05
C TYR A 329 -24.25 -7.82 10.95
N THR A 330 -23.17 -8.53 10.64
CA THR A 330 -23.14 -10.00 10.63
C THR A 330 -22.44 -10.51 11.88
N TYR A 331 -22.97 -11.57 12.50
CA TYR A 331 -22.38 -12.18 13.69
C TYR A 331 -21.62 -13.46 13.32
N PHE A 332 -20.39 -13.60 13.83
CA PHE A 332 -19.64 -14.87 13.82
C PHE A 332 -19.54 -15.37 15.26
N GLY A 333 -20.39 -16.32 15.63
CA GLY A 333 -20.57 -16.70 17.04
C GLY A 333 -21.08 -15.51 17.87
N PHE A 334 -20.32 -15.09 18.89
CA PHE A 334 -20.63 -13.93 19.74
C PHE A 334 -20.00 -12.62 19.24
N ILE A 335 -19.27 -12.64 18.11
CA ILE A 335 -18.49 -11.50 17.62
C ILE A 335 -19.29 -10.76 16.54
N LYS A 336 -19.46 -9.44 16.72
CA LYS A 336 -20.06 -8.53 15.73
C LYS A 336 -19.04 -8.21 14.65
N VAL A 337 -19.33 -8.54 13.40
CA VAL A 337 -18.43 -8.39 12.24
C VAL A 337 -19.09 -7.49 11.18
N ASN A 338 -18.42 -6.38 10.86
CA ASN A 338 -18.82 -5.44 9.80
C ASN A 338 -18.33 -5.91 8.42
N ALA A 339 -18.48 -7.19 8.09
CA ALA A 339 -18.06 -7.74 6.81
C ALA A 339 -18.83 -9.01 6.45
N LYS A 340 -19.28 -9.12 5.20
CA LYS A 340 -19.97 -10.31 4.69
C LYS A 340 -19.08 -11.55 4.85
N LEU A 341 -19.62 -12.56 5.54
CA LEU A 341 -18.94 -13.82 5.80
C LEU A 341 -18.96 -14.73 4.56
N LYS A 342 -17.90 -15.52 4.40
CA LYS A 342 -17.77 -16.56 3.37
C LYS A 342 -18.05 -17.91 4.00
N TRP A 343 -19.33 -18.30 4.05
CA TRP A 343 -19.76 -19.52 4.73
C TRP A 343 -19.11 -20.79 4.18
N ASP A 344 -18.87 -20.88 2.87
CA ASP A 344 -18.18 -22.02 2.26
C ASP A 344 -16.75 -22.18 2.81
N ASN A 345 -16.03 -21.06 2.96
CA ASN A 345 -14.68 -21.05 3.54
C ASN A 345 -14.74 -21.41 5.02
N ILE A 346 -15.69 -20.84 5.77
CA ILE A 346 -15.87 -21.13 7.20
C ILE A 346 -16.11 -22.62 7.41
N ILE A 347 -17.10 -23.19 6.71
CA ILE A 347 -17.47 -24.60 6.83
C ILE A 347 -16.28 -25.48 6.43
N GLY A 348 -15.63 -25.20 5.30
CA GLY A 348 -14.47 -25.97 4.85
C GLY A 348 -13.30 -25.95 5.84
N ILE A 349 -12.96 -24.77 6.38
CA ILE A 349 -11.91 -24.61 7.39
C ILE A 349 -12.29 -25.32 8.69
N VAL A 350 -13.52 -25.16 9.18
CA VAL A 350 -13.97 -25.83 10.42
C VAL A 350 -13.95 -27.35 10.26
N VAL A 351 -14.52 -27.88 9.19
CA VAL A 351 -14.58 -29.33 8.93
C VAL A 351 -13.18 -29.93 8.87
N ILE A 352 -12.26 -29.34 8.10
CA ILE A 352 -10.91 -29.90 7.95
C ILE A 352 -10.10 -29.84 9.26
N HIS A 353 -10.31 -28.81 10.09
CA HIS A 353 -9.65 -28.72 11.40
C HIS A 353 -10.27 -29.65 12.44
N ILE A 354 -11.60 -29.91 12.39
CA ILE A 354 -12.23 -30.95 13.21
C ILE A 354 -11.67 -32.32 12.84
N MET A 355 -11.55 -32.62 11.54
CA MET A 355 -10.90 -33.84 11.07
C MET A 355 -9.46 -33.91 11.58
N PHE A 356 -8.68 -32.83 11.49
CA PHE A 356 -7.32 -32.80 12.02
C PHE A 356 -7.25 -33.11 13.53
N ILE A 357 -8.13 -32.51 14.35
CA ILE A 357 -8.17 -32.76 15.80
C ILE A 357 -8.52 -34.23 16.09
N TYR A 358 -9.50 -34.80 15.37
CA TYR A 358 -9.83 -36.21 15.48
C TYR A 358 -8.60 -37.10 15.22
N SER A 359 -7.81 -36.78 14.19
CA SER A 359 -6.57 -37.50 13.90
C SER A 359 -5.57 -37.46 15.06
N PHE A 360 -5.42 -36.30 15.70
CA PHE A 360 -4.48 -36.12 16.79
C PHE A 360 -4.88 -36.95 18.02
N LEU A 361 -6.17 -36.96 18.35
CA LEU A 361 -6.72 -37.72 19.47
C LEU A 361 -6.65 -39.24 19.24
N HIS A 362 -6.75 -39.69 17.99
CA HIS A 362 -6.76 -41.11 17.64
C HIS A 362 -5.44 -41.62 17.03
N TRP A 363 -4.36 -40.83 17.02
CA TRP A 363 -3.14 -41.12 16.26
C TRP A 363 -2.51 -42.50 16.54
N ARG A 364 -2.62 -43.00 17.79
CA ARG A 364 -2.08 -44.29 18.21
C ARG A 364 -2.82 -45.49 17.59
N HIS A 365 -4.06 -45.30 17.16
CA HIS A 365 -4.92 -46.34 16.62
C HIS A 365 -5.00 -46.28 15.08
N ILE A 366 -4.21 -45.42 14.45
CA ILE A 366 -4.17 -45.23 13.01
C ILE A 366 -3.10 -46.20 12.42
N PRO A 367 -3.50 -47.29 11.72
CA PRO A 367 -2.56 -48.21 11.08
C PRO A 367 -2.02 -47.58 9.78
N THR A 368 -1.20 -46.54 9.90
CA THR A 368 -0.56 -45.86 8.77
C THR A 368 0.92 -46.21 8.71
N HIS A 369 1.41 -46.48 7.50
CA HIS A 369 2.82 -46.72 7.27
C HIS A 369 3.65 -45.47 7.61
N ILE A 370 4.79 -45.66 8.27
CA ILE A 370 5.71 -44.54 8.58
C ILE A 370 6.13 -43.77 7.31
N MET A 371 6.23 -44.47 6.17
CA MET A 371 6.54 -43.90 4.86
C MET A 371 5.49 -42.89 4.40
N THR A 372 4.21 -43.07 4.76
CA THR A 372 3.13 -42.11 4.48
C THR A 372 3.35 -40.79 5.22
N TYR A 373 3.82 -40.83 6.46
CA TYR A 373 4.16 -39.61 7.22
C TYR A 373 5.42 -38.92 6.69
N ILE A 374 6.46 -39.69 6.34
CA ILE A 374 7.67 -39.15 5.72
C ILE A 374 7.32 -38.48 4.39
N TRP A 375 6.50 -39.14 3.56
CA TRP A 375 5.99 -38.58 2.31
C TRP A 375 5.20 -37.30 2.52
N GLY A 376 4.33 -37.28 3.54
CA GLY A 376 3.59 -36.08 3.94
C GLY A 376 4.52 -34.93 4.33
N PHE A 377 5.54 -35.19 5.13
CA PHE A 377 6.56 -34.21 5.49
C PHE A 377 7.33 -33.69 4.27
N THR A 378 7.74 -34.58 3.36
CA THR A 378 8.42 -34.20 2.11
C THR A 378 7.53 -33.34 1.23
N CYS A 379 6.28 -33.74 0.99
CA CYS A 379 5.31 -32.95 0.23
C CYS A 379 5.02 -31.61 0.92
N GLY A 380 4.96 -31.62 2.25
CA GLY A 380 4.79 -30.44 3.08
C GLY A 380 5.90 -29.43 2.86
N GLY A 381 7.16 -29.86 3.01
CA GLY A 381 8.35 -29.05 2.82
C GLY A 381 8.54 -28.55 1.38
N LEU A 382 8.22 -29.37 0.37
CA LEU A 382 8.19 -28.92 -1.03
C LEU A 382 7.13 -27.84 -1.24
N GLY A 383 5.95 -28.01 -0.65
CA GLY A 383 4.89 -26.99 -0.62
C GLY A 383 5.36 -25.69 0.01
N GLY A 384 5.96 -25.77 1.20
CA GLY A 384 6.55 -24.64 1.90
C GLY A 384 7.61 -23.92 1.08
N PHE A 385 8.54 -24.64 0.44
CA PHE A 385 9.55 -24.06 -0.43
C PHE A 385 8.96 -23.31 -1.64
N GLY A 386 7.84 -23.80 -2.20
CA GLY A 386 7.12 -23.09 -3.25
C GLY A 386 6.53 -21.75 -2.78
N VAL A 387 6.05 -21.69 -1.54
CA VAL A 387 5.56 -20.45 -0.91
C VAL A 387 6.73 -19.51 -0.62
N THR A 388 7.74 -19.96 0.12
CA THR A 388 8.84 -19.13 0.63
C THR A 388 9.85 -18.75 -0.47
N GLY A 389 10.36 -19.73 -1.20
CA GLY A 389 11.33 -19.50 -2.26
C GLY A 389 10.71 -18.93 -3.54
N GLY A 390 9.45 -19.29 -3.81
CA GLY A 390 8.70 -18.88 -5.00
C GLY A 390 7.81 -17.67 -4.76
N ALA A 391 6.60 -17.89 -4.27
CA ALA A 391 5.57 -16.85 -4.17
C ALA A 391 6.06 -15.61 -3.42
N HIS A 392 6.76 -15.82 -2.31
CA HIS A 392 7.30 -14.80 -1.43
C HIS A 392 8.56 -14.11 -1.98
N ARG A 393 9.71 -14.78 -1.94
CA ARG A 393 11.00 -14.14 -2.21
C ARG A 393 11.22 -13.83 -3.70
N LEU A 394 10.80 -14.71 -4.60
CA LEU A 394 10.96 -14.52 -6.04
C LEU A 394 9.90 -13.58 -6.62
N TRP A 395 8.62 -13.93 -6.54
CA TRP A 395 7.57 -13.19 -7.24
C TRP A 395 7.08 -11.96 -6.46
N SER A 396 6.89 -12.02 -5.14
CA SER A 396 6.45 -10.84 -4.39
C SER A 396 7.55 -9.80 -4.24
N HIS A 397 8.75 -10.22 -3.83
CA HIS A 397 9.82 -9.29 -3.46
C HIS A 397 10.90 -9.07 -4.51
N ARG A 398 10.95 -9.90 -5.55
CA ARG A 398 12.01 -9.85 -6.57
C ARG A 398 13.40 -9.86 -5.92
N ALA A 399 13.58 -10.66 -4.88
CA ALA A 399 14.78 -10.70 -4.06
C ALA A 399 15.95 -11.43 -4.77
N TYR A 400 15.62 -12.25 -5.77
CA TYR A 400 16.55 -12.86 -6.71
C TYR A 400 15.86 -13.07 -8.07
N SER A 401 16.65 -13.42 -9.08
CA SER A 401 16.19 -13.77 -10.42
C SER A 401 16.29 -15.28 -10.66
N ALA A 402 15.33 -15.87 -11.36
CA ALA A 402 15.28 -17.31 -11.62
C ALA A 402 15.12 -17.62 -13.12
N LYS A 403 15.88 -18.60 -13.62
CA LYS A 403 15.67 -19.15 -14.96
C LYS A 403 14.35 -19.95 -15.02
N THR A 404 13.83 -20.15 -16.23
CA THR A 404 12.54 -20.84 -16.45
C THR A 404 12.43 -22.21 -15.76
N PRO A 405 13.45 -23.09 -15.75
CA PRO A 405 13.35 -24.38 -15.05
C PRO A 405 13.03 -24.22 -13.56
N LEU A 406 13.74 -23.32 -12.87
CA LEU A 406 13.50 -23.04 -11.45
C LEU A 406 12.12 -22.41 -11.22
N ARG A 407 11.69 -21.47 -12.08
CA ARG A 407 10.35 -20.89 -12.01
C ARG A 407 9.25 -21.95 -12.11
N ILE A 408 9.40 -22.92 -13.01
CA ILE A 408 8.46 -24.03 -13.16
C ILE A 408 8.44 -24.90 -11.90
N ILE A 409 9.62 -25.28 -11.37
CA ILE A 409 9.72 -26.07 -10.13
C ILE A 409 9.03 -25.36 -8.97
N LEU A 410 9.32 -24.07 -8.76
CA LEU A 410 8.72 -23.27 -7.70
C LEU A 410 7.20 -23.14 -7.86
N MET A 411 6.71 -23.03 -9.10
CA MET A 411 5.28 -22.99 -9.38
C MET A 411 4.59 -24.32 -9.04
N LEU A 412 5.19 -25.46 -9.40
CA LEU A 412 4.67 -26.79 -9.06
C LEU A 412 4.68 -27.02 -7.54
N CYS A 413 5.78 -26.64 -6.88
CA CYS A 413 5.91 -26.63 -5.43
C CYS A 413 4.85 -25.72 -4.79
N PHE A 414 4.59 -24.54 -5.34
CA PHE A 414 3.55 -23.65 -4.82
C PHE A 414 2.15 -24.27 -4.97
N SER A 415 1.84 -24.91 -6.10
CA SER A 415 0.57 -25.62 -6.29
C SER A 415 0.38 -26.77 -5.29
N LEU A 416 1.46 -27.44 -4.87
CA LEU A 416 1.45 -28.48 -3.82
C LEU A 416 1.09 -27.94 -2.43
N SER A 417 1.28 -26.62 -2.18
CA SER A 417 0.86 -25.95 -0.94
C SER A 417 -0.66 -25.77 -0.83
N GLY A 418 -1.38 -25.81 -1.96
CA GLY A 418 -2.84 -25.69 -2.01
C GLY A 418 -3.40 -24.30 -1.70
N GLN A 419 -2.55 -23.26 -1.63
CA GLN A 419 -2.99 -21.88 -1.36
C GLN A 419 -3.75 -21.27 -2.56
N ASN A 420 -4.08 -19.98 -2.48
CA ASN A 420 -4.76 -19.24 -3.55
C ASN A 420 -3.91 -19.16 -4.83
N THR A 421 -4.45 -18.57 -5.89
CA THR A 421 -3.68 -18.37 -7.12
C THR A 421 -2.38 -17.62 -6.81
N LEU A 422 -1.30 -17.94 -7.54
CA LEU A 422 -0.02 -17.29 -7.36
C LEU A 422 -0.11 -15.76 -7.56
N TYR A 423 -0.96 -15.33 -8.50
CA TYR A 423 -1.27 -13.91 -8.71
C TYR A 423 -1.90 -13.25 -7.48
N ASP A 424 -2.95 -13.86 -6.92
CA ASP A 424 -3.64 -13.31 -5.75
C ASP A 424 -2.73 -13.30 -4.51
N TRP A 425 -1.94 -14.36 -4.32
CA TRP A 425 -0.97 -14.45 -3.24
C TRP A 425 0.04 -13.31 -3.33
N VAL A 426 0.65 -13.12 -4.51
CA VAL A 426 1.64 -12.06 -4.72
C VAL A 426 1.03 -10.67 -4.54
N ARG A 427 -0.17 -10.45 -5.07
CA ARG A 427 -0.88 -9.18 -4.90
C ARG A 427 -1.11 -8.90 -3.43
N ASP A 428 -1.74 -9.83 -2.72
CA ASP A 428 -2.11 -9.65 -1.31
C ASP A 428 -0.87 -9.45 -0.44
N HIS A 429 0.21 -10.19 -0.70
CA HIS A 429 1.49 -10.03 0.01
C HIS A 429 2.15 -8.66 -0.24
N ARG A 430 2.12 -8.16 -1.49
CA ARG A 430 2.60 -6.80 -1.80
C ARG A 430 1.75 -5.72 -1.12
N VAL A 431 0.43 -5.92 -1.00
CA VAL A 431 -0.44 -5.01 -0.25
C VAL A 431 -0.06 -5.02 1.23
N HIS A 432 0.08 -6.22 1.81
CA HIS A 432 0.49 -6.41 3.19
C HIS A 432 1.77 -5.64 3.53
N HIS A 433 2.86 -5.81 2.77
CA HIS A 433 4.09 -5.05 3.05
C HIS A 433 3.96 -3.54 2.90
N LYS A 434 3.13 -3.06 1.98
CA LYS A 434 3.01 -1.63 1.70
C LYS A 434 2.10 -0.91 2.70
N PHE A 435 1.11 -1.61 3.24
CA PHE A 435 0.08 -1.06 4.11
C PHE A 435 -0.14 -1.90 5.37
N SER A 436 0.93 -2.54 5.84
CA SER A 436 0.94 -3.42 7.03
C SER A 436 0.30 -2.71 8.21
N GLU A 437 -0.47 -3.45 9.03
CA GLU A 437 -1.15 -2.90 10.21
C GLU A 437 -2.20 -1.80 9.93
N THR A 438 -2.80 -1.80 8.73
CA THR A 438 -3.90 -0.89 8.39
C THR A 438 -5.11 -1.64 7.86
N SER A 439 -6.25 -0.97 7.70
CA SER A 439 -7.43 -1.55 7.04
C SER A 439 -7.21 -1.96 5.58
N ALA A 440 -6.07 -1.59 4.97
CA ALA A 440 -5.66 -2.05 3.65
C ALA A 440 -4.82 -3.35 3.69
N ASP A 441 -4.34 -3.78 4.86
CA ASP A 441 -3.66 -5.05 5.04
C ASP A 441 -4.68 -6.22 4.98
N PRO A 442 -4.51 -7.20 4.07
CA PRO A 442 -5.41 -8.35 3.99
C PRO A 442 -5.54 -9.14 5.30
N HIS A 443 -4.48 -9.17 6.11
CA HIS A 443 -4.41 -9.91 7.37
C HIS A 443 -3.92 -9.02 8.52
N ASP A 444 -4.44 -7.79 8.56
CA ASP A 444 -4.18 -6.77 9.58
C ASP A 444 -4.09 -7.35 11.01
N SER A 445 -2.87 -7.33 11.55
CA SER A 445 -2.56 -7.86 12.88
C SER A 445 -3.22 -7.07 14.02
N ASN A 446 -3.61 -5.81 13.79
CA ASN A 446 -4.31 -4.99 14.79
C ASN A 446 -5.73 -5.49 15.08
N ARG A 447 -6.31 -6.30 14.20
CA ARG A 447 -7.60 -6.96 14.40
C ARG A 447 -7.50 -8.24 15.26
N GLY A 448 -6.30 -8.52 15.78
CA GLY A 448 -6.03 -9.61 16.70
C GLY A 448 -5.63 -10.92 16.04
N PHE A 449 -5.10 -11.83 16.86
CA PHE A 449 -4.49 -13.09 16.41
C PHE A 449 -5.40 -13.91 15.51
N PHE A 450 -6.65 -14.12 15.91
CA PHE A 450 -7.58 -14.96 15.14
C PHE A 450 -7.81 -14.41 13.73
N PHE A 451 -7.99 -13.09 13.60
CA PHE A 451 -8.19 -12.45 12.30
C PHE A 451 -6.97 -12.63 11.40
N ALA A 452 -5.78 -12.26 11.88
CA ALA A 452 -4.53 -12.37 11.13
C ALA A 452 -4.16 -13.82 10.78
N HIS A 453 -4.49 -14.77 11.65
CA HIS A 453 -4.17 -16.18 11.45
C HIS A 453 -5.10 -16.82 10.39
N VAL A 454 -6.41 -16.75 10.57
CA VAL A 454 -7.36 -17.46 9.69
C VAL A 454 -8.66 -16.68 9.41
N GLY A 455 -9.07 -15.79 10.30
CA GLY A 455 -10.33 -15.06 10.19
C GLY A 455 -10.44 -14.23 8.92
N TRP A 456 -9.34 -13.69 8.40
CA TRP A 456 -9.31 -12.95 7.14
C TRP A 456 -9.74 -13.78 5.92
N LEU A 457 -9.57 -15.10 5.95
CA LEU A 457 -10.02 -16.02 4.91
C LEU A 457 -11.52 -16.34 4.99
N MET A 458 -12.13 -16.10 6.15
CA MET A 458 -13.53 -16.43 6.46
C MET A 458 -14.52 -15.32 6.09
N MET A 459 -14.02 -14.18 5.61
CA MET A 459 -14.85 -13.01 5.26
C MET A 459 -14.40 -12.35 3.97
N ASN A 460 -15.21 -11.43 3.48
CA ASN A 460 -14.81 -10.55 2.39
C ASN A 460 -13.70 -9.60 2.85
N LYS A 461 -12.77 -9.32 1.93
CA LYS A 461 -11.68 -8.37 2.15
C LYS A 461 -12.27 -6.98 2.44
N HIS A 462 -11.63 -6.23 3.32
CA HIS A 462 -11.99 -4.83 3.55
C HIS A 462 -11.88 -4.03 2.24
N PRO A 463 -12.77 -3.06 1.96
CA PRO A 463 -12.74 -2.29 0.71
C PRO A 463 -11.37 -1.64 0.42
N GLU A 464 -10.66 -1.20 1.45
CA GLU A 464 -9.31 -0.62 1.29
C GLU A 464 -8.28 -1.63 0.79
N VAL A 465 -8.38 -2.92 1.13
CA VAL A 465 -7.49 -3.97 0.59
C VAL A 465 -7.67 -4.05 -0.93
N VAL A 466 -8.92 -4.01 -1.40
CA VAL A 466 -9.24 -4.06 -2.83
C VAL A 466 -8.76 -2.78 -3.52
N ARG A 467 -9.07 -1.62 -2.95
CA ARG A 467 -8.73 -0.31 -3.52
C ARG A 467 -7.22 -0.12 -3.63
N LYS A 468 -6.48 -0.37 -2.55
CA LYS A 468 -5.00 -0.25 -2.52
C LYS A 468 -4.33 -1.34 -3.34
N GLY A 469 -4.90 -2.55 -3.39
CA GLY A 469 -4.42 -3.63 -4.26
C GLY A 469 -4.45 -3.30 -5.74
N ARG A 470 -5.45 -2.53 -6.22
CA ARG A 470 -5.51 -2.03 -7.61
C ARG A 470 -4.43 -1.01 -7.94
N MET A 471 -3.85 -0.35 -6.94
CA MET A 471 -2.79 0.66 -7.12
C MET A 471 -1.39 0.05 -7.19
N LEU A 472 -1.25 -1.26 -6.99
CA LEU A 472 0.03 -1.94 -7.07
C LEU A 472 0.40 -2.28 -8.50
N ASP A 473 1.67 -2.09 -8.83
CA ASP A 473 2.23 -2.61 -10.06
C ASP A 473 2.30 -4.15 -10.00
N MET A 474 1.59 -4.80 -10.90
CA MET A 474 1.57 -6.26 -11.10
C MET A 474 2.04 -6.64 -12.51
N THR A 475 2.59 -5.70 -13.28
CA THR A 475 2.97 -5.92 -14.70
C THR A 475 4.00 -7.02 -14.86
N ASP A 476 4.91 -7.19 -13.91
CA ASP A 476 5.90 -8.27 -13.92
C ASP A 476 5.24 -9.65 -13.79
N ILE A 477 4.27 -9.78 -12.90
CA ILE A 477 3.51 -11.02 -12.67
C ILE A 477 2.60 -11.32 -13.85
N LEU A 478 1.93 -10.28 -14.37
CA LEU A 478 1.10 -10.35 -15.56
C LEU A 478 1.90 -10.59 -16.84
N ASN A 479 3.22 -10.49 -16.84
CA ASN A 479 4.06 -10.79 -18.00
C ASN A 479 4.88 -12.08 -17.84
N ASP A 480 4.95 -12.69 -16.66
CA ASP A 480 5.63 -13.96 -16.47
C ASP A 480 4.81 -15.13 -17.07
N PRO A 481 5.33 -15.83 -18.10
CA PRO A 481 4.61 -16.92 -18.75
C PRO A 481 4.31 -18.10 -17.82
N VAL A 482 5.15 -18.34 -16.79
CA VAL A 482 4.94 -19.42 -15.82
C VAL A 482 3.76 -19.08 -14.91
N VAL A 483 3.66 -17.81 -14.48
CA VAL A 483 2.53 -17.36 -13.65
C VAL A 483 1.23 -17.38 -14.45
N LYS A 484 1.24 -16.92 -15.72
CA LYS A 484 0.09 -17.01 -16.62
C LYS A 484 -0.41 -18.45 -16.79
N PHE A 485 0.53 -19.38 -16.99
CA PHE A 485 0.21 -20.79 -17.09
C PHE A 485 -0.45 -21.31 -15.81
N HIS A 486 0.14 -21.01 -14.64
CA HIS A 486 -0.43 -21.39 -13.36
C HIS A 486 -1.83 -20.82 -13.16
N GLN A 487 -2.06 -19.55 -13.50
CA GLN A 487 -3.37 -18.91 -13.36
C GLN A 487 -4.42 -19.56 -14.26
N LYS A 488 -4.07 -19.90 -15.51
CA LYS A 488 -4.97 -20.58 -16.45
C LYS A 488 -5.34 -21.99 -16.00
N TYR A 489 -4.39 -22.74 -15.44
CA TYR A 489 -4.59 -24.14 -15.03
C TYR A 489 -4.64 -24.34 -13.52
N PHE A 490 -4.99 -23.29 -12.77
CA PHE A 490 -4.89 -23.29 -11.32
C PHE A 490 -5.67 -24.42 -10.66
N ILE A 491 -6.94 -24.60 -11.02
CA ILE A 491 -7.80 -25.62 -10.41
C ILE A 491 -7.26 -27.03 -10.68
N PRO A 492 -6.97 -27.45 -11.94
CA PRO A 492 -6.34 -28.73 -12.22
C PRO A 492 -5.01 -28.93 -11.49
N LEU A 493 -4.11 -27.94 -11.52
CA LEU A 493 -2.81 -28.03 -10.85
C LEU A 493 -2.96 -28.20 -9.34
N LYS A 494 -3.83 -27.41 -8.70
CA LYS A 494 -4.12 -27.50 -7.27
C LYS A 494 -4.70 -28.88 -6.92
N VAL A 495 -5.74 -29.34 -7.61
CA VAL A 495 -6.37 -30.62 -7.32
C VAL A 495 -5.37 -31.77 -7.48
N MET A 496 -4.63 -31.79 -8.59
CA MET A 496 -3.70 -32.86 -8.90
C MET A 496 -2.49 -32.86 -7.98
N LEU A 497 -1.83 -31.72 -7.80
CA LEU A 497 -0.58 -31.63 -7.05
C LEU A 497 -0.81 -31.55 -5.55
N CYS A 498 -1.84 -30.85 -5.06
CA CYS A 498 -2.07 -30.74 -3.62
C CYS A 498 -2.78 -31.97 -3.04
N PHE A 499 -3.67 -32.63 -3.79
CA PHE A 499 -4.53 -33.69 -3.21
C PHE A 499 -4.33 -35.05 -3.89
N VAL A 500 -4.53 -35.15 -5.20
CA VAL A 500 -4.57 -36.46 -5.88
C VAL A 500 -3.21 -37.17 -5.85
N ILE A 501 -2.15 -36.53 -6.35
CA ILE A 501 -0.82 -37.16 -6.43
C ILE A 501 -0.27 -37.49 -5.03
N PRO A 502 -0.31 -36.57 -4.04
CA PRO A 502 0.12 -36.88 -2.69
C PRO A 502 -0.61 -38.08 -2.08
N THR A 503 -1.90 -38.25 -2.34
CA THR A 503 -2.69 -39.41 -1.85
C THR A 503 -2.41 -40.70 -2.63
N VAL A 504 -2.26 -40.63 -3.96
CA VAL A 504 -2.06 -41.80 -4.81
C VAL A 504 -0.70 -42.44 -4.58
N VAL A 505 0.36 -41.65 -4.38
CA VAL A 505 1.73 -42.19 -4.20
C VAL A 505 1.82 -43.21 -3.05
N PRO A 506 1.35 -42.93 -1.82
CA PRO A 506 1.34 -43.92 -0.75
C PRO A 506 0.59 -45.21 -1.07
N MET A 507 -0.53 -45.09 -1.78
CA MET A 507 -1.35 -46.24 -2.14
C MET A 507 -0.63 -47.20 -3.08
N TYR A 508 0.03 -46.66 -4.10
CA TYR A 508 0.66 -47.48 -5.14
C TYR A 508 2.05 -47.98 -4.74
N PHE A 509 2.85 -47.18 -4.03
CA PHE A 509 4.26 -47.51 -3.80
C PHE A 509 4.52 -48.33 -2.54
N TRP A 510 3.68 -48.20 -1.51
CA TRP A 510 3.83 -48.99 -0.28
C TRP A 510 2.50 -49.51 0.28
N GLY A 511 1.45 -49.55 -0.55
CA GLY A 511 0.21 -50.25 -0.24
C GLY A 511 -0.65 -49.58 0.84
N GLU A 512 -0.49 -48.27 1.06
CA GLU A 512 -1.31 -47.55 2.03
C GLU A 512 -2.79 -47.58 1.61
N SER A 513 -3.70 -47.73 2.57
CA SER A 513 -5.13 -47.68 2.25
C SER A 513 -5.52 -46.28 1.74
N PHE A 514 -6.49 -46.21 0.82
CA PHE A 514 -7.00 -44.92 0.32
C PHE A 514 -7.38 -43.98 1.46
N PHE A 515 -8.09 -44.50 2.47
CA PHE A 515 -8.54 -43.70 3.61
C PHE A 515 -7.36 -43.05 4.33
N TRP A 516 -6.34 -43.83 4.71
CA TRP A 516 -5.20 -43.30 5.46
C TRP A 516 -4.28 -42.42 4.61
N ALA A 517 -4.10 -42.75 3.33
CA ALA A 517 -3.35 -41.90 2.40
C ALA A 517 -4.05 -40.56 2.17
N PHE A 518 -5.36 -40.56 1.93
CA PHE A 518 -6.15 -39.35 1.79
C PHE A 518 -6.10 -38.52 3.05
N TYR A 519 -6.34 -39.14 4.19
CA TYR A 519 -6.42 -38.45 5.47
C TYR A 519 -5.07 -37.84 5.89
N SER A 520 -3.98 -38.59 5.75
CA SER A 520 -2.62 -38.09 6.01
C SER A 520 -2.26 -36.90 5.10
N GLN A 521 -2.58 -36.97 3.81
CA GLN A 521 -2.07 -36.00 2.83
C GLN A 521 -2.98 -34.80 2.60
N CYS A 522 -4.30 -35.00 2.63
CA CYS A 522 -5.31 -33.97 2.39
C CYS A 522 -5.76 -33.28 3.68
N VAL A 523 -5.63 -33.93 4.84
CA VAL A 523 -6.01 -33.34 6.14
C VAL A 523 -4.77 -32.98 6.95
N LEU A 524 -3.99 -33.97 7.42
CA LEU A 524 -2.88 -33.72 8.35
C LEU A 524 -1.83 -32.78 7.75
N ARG A 525 -1.21 -33.19 6.63
CA ARG A 525 -0.18 -32.39 5.94
C ARG A 525 -0.72 -31.01 5.56
N TYR A 526 -1.92 -30.94 4.99
CA TYR A 526 -2.48 -29.68 4.48
C TYR A 526 -2.78 -28.69 5.62
N VAL A 527 -3.40 -29.16 6.71
CA VAL A 527 -3.68 -28.31 7.89
C VAL A 527 -2.39 -27.84 8.55
N PHE A 528 -1.38 -28.70 8.71
CA PHE A 528 -0.07 -28.26 9.21
C PHE A 528 0.55 -27.17 8.33
N ASN A 529 0.61 -27.39 7.01
CA ASN A 529 1.16 -26.41 6.06
C ASN A 529 0.44 -25.05 6.11
N LEU A 530 -0.89 -25.07 6.17
CA LEU A 530 -1.69 -23.84 6.29
C LEU A 530 -1.35 -23.10 7.58
N ASN A 531 -1.39 -23.78 8.73
CA ASN A 531 -1.13 -23.15 10.03
C ASN A 531 0.31 -22.65 10.16
N PHE A 532 1.31 -23.37 9.62
CA PHE A 532 2.69 -22.88 9.58
C PHE A 532 2.84 -21.60 8.77
N THR A 533 2.12 -21.49 7.64
CA THR A 533 2.09 -20.24 6.86
C THR A 533 1.37 -19.14 7.65
N TRP A 534 0.21 -19.44 8.22
CA TRP A 534 -0.62 -18.47 8.94
C TRP A 534 0.02 -17.96 10.24
N LEU A 535 0.92 -18.73 10.85
CA LEU A 535 1.72 -18.27 11.98
C LEU A 535 2.64 -17.10 11.61
N VAL A 536 3.06 -16.99 10.34
CA VAL A 536 3.86 -15.85 9.86
C VAL A 536 3.01 -14.57 9.91
N ASN A 537 1.76 -14.63 9.49
CA ASN A 537 0.86 -13.48 9.51
C ASN A 537 0.46 -13.07 10.94
N SER A 538 0.34 -14.04 11.85
CA SER A 538 -0.15 -13.78 13.21
C SER A 538 0.97 -13.73 14.26
N ALA A 539 1.56 -14.88 14.63
CA ALA A 539 2.55 -14.95 15.69
C ALA A 539 3.79 -14.09 15.40
N ALA A 540 4.25 -14.04 14.14
CA ALA A 540 5.38 -13.22 13.72
C ALA A 540 5.05 -11.72 13.52
N HIS A 541 3.83 -11.28 13.83
CA HIS A 541 3.48 -9.87 14.02
C HIS A 541 3.21 -9.50 15.50
N MET A 542 3.12 -10.49 16.40
CA MET A 542 2.65 -10.26 17.77
C MET A 542 3.67 -10.63 18.85
N TRP A 543 4.37 -11.77 18.72
CA TRP A 543 5.17 -12.34 19.80
C TRP A 543 6.61 -12.63 19.36
N GLY A 544 7.54 -11.80 19.84
CA GLY A 544 8.96 -11.89 19.53
C GLY A 544 9.70 -10.58 19.77
N THR A 545 10.93 -10.48 19.28
CA THR A 545 11.77 -9.28 19.43
C THR A 545 11.81 -8.41 18.18
N ARG A 546 12.22 -7.14 18.29
CA ARG A 546 12.29 -6.17 17.18
C ARG A 546 13.68 -5.53 17.04
N PRO A 547 14.73 -6.34 16.79
CA PRO A 547 16.12 -5.87 16.77
C PRO A 547 16.45 -4.89 15.65
N TYR A 548 15.64 -4.79 14.59
CA TYR A 548 15.91 -3.93 13.43
C TYR A 548 15.07 -2.67 13.40
N ASP A 549 13.77 -2.78 13.67
CA ASP A 549 12.88 -1.63 13.80
C ASP A 549 11.78 -1.91 14.82
N LYS A 550 11.80 -1.17 15.94
CA LYS A 550 10.82 -1.29 17.02
C LYS A 550 9.50 -0.59 16.76
N ARG A 551 9.40 0.19 15.68
CA ARG A 551 8.20 1.00 15.34
C ARG A 551 7.17 0.23 14.52
N ILE A 552 7.52 -0.95 14.00
CA ILE A 552 6.64 -1.81 13.23
C ILE A 552 6.23 -3.04 14.06
N ASN A 553 5.06 -3.62 13.80
CA ASN A 553 4.59 -4.80 14.52
C ASN A 553 5.40 -6.09 14.26
N PRO A 554 5.86 -6.41 13.03
CA PRO A 554 6.65 -7.61 12.71
C PRO A 554 7.78 -7.88 13.71
N VAL A 555 7.89 -9.12 14.15
CA VAL A 555 8.83 -9.57 15.18
C VAL A 555 9.73 -10.71 14.68
N GLN A 556 10.84 -10.92 15.38
CA GLN A 556 11.67 -12.11 15.26
C GLN A 556 11.12 -13.23 16.14
N ASN A 557 10.78 -14.36 15.53
CA ASN A 557 10.26 -15.51 16.24
C ASN A 557 10.95 -16.80 15.77
N LEU A 558 11.80 -17.37 16.62
CA LEU A 558 12.57 -18.59 16.33
C LEU A 558 11.67 -19.79 16.04
N TYR A 559 10.59 -19.96 16.79
CA TYR A 559 9.67 -21.09 16.62
C TYR A 559 8.94 -21.02 15.27
N VAL A 560 8.48 -19.82 14.88
CA VAL A 560 7.90 -19.60 13.54
C VAL A 560 8.95 -19.88 12.48
N SER A 561 10.21 -19.48 12.68
CA SER A 561 11.29 -19.71 11.72
C SER A 561 11.55 -21.20 11.47
N ILE A 562 11.51 -22.02 12.53
CA ILE A 562 11.67 -23.48 12.43
C ILE A 562 10.54 -24.11 11.60
N VAL A 563 9.27 -23.77 11.88
CA VAL A 563 8.12 -24.40 11.22
C VAL A 563 7.80 -23.83 9.85
N ALA A 564 8.16 -22.56 9.60
CA ALA A 564 7.94 -21.84 8.34
C ALA A 564 9.22 -21.70 7.51
N MET A 565 10.18 -22.61 7.65
CA MET A 565 11.37 -22.73 6.78
C MET A 565 12.23 -21.45 6.65
N GLY A 566 12.28 -20.63 7.70
CA GLY A 566 13.05 -19.39 7.75
C GLY A 566 12.23 -18.10 7.75
N GLU A 567 10.91 -18.15 7.59
CA GLU A 567 10.07 -16.93 7.48
C GLU A 567 9.71 -16.27 8.81
N GLY A 568 10.10 -16.89 9.93
CA GLY A 568 9.91 -16.31 11.27
C GLY A 568 10.86 -15.15 11.57
N TRP A 569 11.79 -14.84 10.67
CA TRP A 569 12.69 -13.71 10.83
C TRP A 569 12.05 -12.36 10.42
N HIS A 570 10.84 -12.10 10.92
CA HIS A 570 9.88 -11.24 10.24
C HIS A 570 10.13 -9.74 10.43
N ASN A 571 10.68 -9.32 11.58
CA ASN A 571 11.14 -7.93 11.77
C ASN A 571 12.22 -7.54 10.75
N TYR A 572 13.20 -8.43 10.51
CA TYR A 572 14.23 -8.21 9.50
C TYR A 572 13.60 -8.14 8.10
N HIS A 573 12.73 -9.10 7.80
CA HIS A 573 12.09 -9.20 6.51
C HIS A 573 11.29 -7.95 6.14
N HIS A 574 10.49 -7.40 7.06
CA HIS A 574 9.72 -6.17 6.81
C HIS A 574 10.60 -4.92 6.68
N VAL A 575 11.77 -4.90 7.31
CA VAL A 575 12.75 -3.80 7.18
C VAL A 575 13.54 -3.90 5.87
N PHE A 576 13.92 -5.11 5.45
CA PHE A 576 14.68 -5.38 4.23
C PHE A 576 13.96 -6.39 3.32
N PRO A 577 12.78 -6.04 2.77
CA PRO A 577 11.93 -6.98 2.04
C PRO A 577 12.57 -7.53 0.77
N TRP A 578 13.58 -6.84 0.22
CA TRP A 578 14.31 -7.26 -0.98
C TRP A 578 15.46 -8.24 -0.71
N ASP A 579 15.76 -8.61 0.55
CA ASP A 579 16.81 -9.59 0.84
C ASP A 579 16.35 -11.02 0.47
N TYR A 580 17.12 -11.73 -0.36
CA TYR A 580 16.81 -13.12 -0.76
C TYR A 580 16.82 -14.11 0.40
N LYS A 581 17.48 -13.77 1.51
CA LYS A 581 17.54 -14.60 2.71
C LYS A 581 16.33 -14.38 3.60
N ALA A 582 15.67 -13.23 3.54
CA ALA A 582 14.67 -12.80 4.52
C ALA A 582 15.16 -12.87 5.99
N ALA A 583 16.48 -12.91 6.21
CA ALA A 583 17.11 -13.05 7.51
C ALA A 583 18.57 -12.54 7.50
N GLU A 584 19.02 -11.95 8.60
CA GLU A 584 20.43 -11.63 8.81
C GLU A 584 21.24 -12.87 9.20
N LEU A 585 20.83 -13.53 10.29
CA LEU A 585 21.52 -14.68 10.88
C LEU A 585 21.41 -15.87 9.92
N GLY A 586 22.55 -16.48 9.61
CA GLY A 586 22.73 -17.49 8.55
C GLY A 586 21.90 -18.78 8.68
N HIS A 587 22.28 -19.78 7.89
CA HIS A 587 21.46 -20.96 7.51
C HIS A 587 20.83 -21.82 8.61
N TYR A 588 21.19 -21.67 9.88
CA TYR A 588 20.82 -22.58 10.96
C TYR A 588 19.30 -22.85 11.06
N PHE A 589 18.47 -21.88 10.66
CA PHE A 589 17.00 -22.04 10.64
C PHE A 589 16.37 -21.48 9.36
N ASN A 590 17.08 -21.47 8.24
CA ASN A 590 16.58 -20.91 6.97
C ASN A 590 16.81 -21.86 5.79
N VAL A 591 15.99 -22.91 5.76
CA VAL A 591 16.04 -23.98 4.75
C VAL A 591 15.78 -23.43 3.34
N THR A 592 14.92 -22.41 3.22
CA THR A 592 14.63 -21.76 1.94
C THR A 592 15.88 -21.16 1.30
N THR A 593 16.65 -20.41 2.08
CA THR A 593 17.92 -19.81 1.62
C THR A 593 18.90 -20.87 1.13
N PHE A 594 19.03 -21.98 1.87
CA PHE A 594 19.93 -23.07 1.48
C PHE A 594 19.62 -23.61 0.09
N TRP A 595 18.34 -23.83 -0.23
CA TRP A 595 17.93 -24.33 -1.54
C TRP A 595 18.11 -23.30 -2.65
N ILE A 596 17.78 -22.02 -2.41
CA ILE A 596 18.04 -20.94 -3.37
C ILE A 596 19.52 -20.90 -3.74
N GLU A 597 20.42 -21.05 -2.77
CA GLU A 597 21.86 -21.07 -3.01
C GLU A 597 22.34 -22.31 -3.76
N GLN A 598 21.74 -23.49 -3.53
CA GLN A 598 22.06 -24.66 -4.38
C GLN A 598 21.67 -24.41 -5.84
N PHE A 599 20.50 -23.80 -6.07
CA PHE A 599 20.10 -23.39 -7.42
C PHE A 599 20.99 -22.29 -8.01
N ALA A 600 21.55 -21.42 -7.16
CA ALA A 600 22.50 -20.39 -7.59
C ALA A 600 23.83 -21.00 -8.05
N LYS A 601 24.34 -22.03 -7.36
CA LYS A 601 25.56 -22.76 -7.75
C LYS A 601 25.47 -23.37 -9.14
N ILE A 602 24.29 -23.85 -9.55
CA ILE A 602 24.04 -24.37 -10.90
C ILE A 602 23.58 -23.29 -11.90
N GLY A 603 23.58 -22.02 -11.49
CA GLY A 603 23.23 -20.88 -12.34
C GLY A 603 21.76 -20.79 -12.72
N TRP A 604 20.86 -21.41 -11.94
CA TRP A 604 19.41 -21.32 -12.13
C TRP A 604 18.77 -20.18 -11.33
N ALA A 605 19.35 -19.84 -10.17
CA ALA A 605 19.11 -18.59 -9.45
C ALA A 605 20.30 -17.64 -9.64
N TYR A 606 20.05 -16.34 -9.74
CA TYR A 606 21.07 -15.30 -9.90
C TYR A 606 20.55 -13.96 -9.36
N ASP A 607 21.39 -12.92 -9.33
CA ASP A 607 21.07 -11.60 -8.76
C ASP A 607 20.52 -11.65 -7.32
N LEU A 608 21.14 -12.48 -6.47
CA LEU A 608 20.74 -12.65 -5.06
C LEU A 608 21.01 -11.34 -4.29
N LYS A 609 19.95 -10.60 -3.97
CA LYS A 609 20.06 -9.28 -3.31
C LYS A 609 20.23 -9.42 -1.81
N LYS A 610 21.21 -8.72 -1.23
CA LYS A 610 21.40 -8.61 0.22
C LYS A 610 21.77 -7.17 0.61
N PRO A 611 21.31 -6.64 1.75
CA PRO A 611 21.77 -5.37 2.28
C PRO A 611 23.23 -5.48 2.72
N SER A 612 23.97 -4.37 2.66
CA SER A 612 25.33 -4.29 3.21
C SER A 612 25.31 -4.36 4.73
N GLU A 613 26.33 -4.96 5.35
CA GLU A 613 26.46 -5.04 6.81
C GLU A 613 26.39 -3.66 7.48
N GLU A 614 26.96 -2.63 6.85
CA GLU A 614 26.90 -1.26 7.36
C GLU A 614 25.46 -0.69 7.37
N LEU A 615 24.64 -1.04 6.39
CA LEU A 615 23.24 -0.64 6.36
C LEU A 615 22.46 -1.33 7.49
N ILE A 616 22.68 -2.63 7.68
CA ILE A 616 22.06 -3.40 8.77
C ILE A 616 22.45 -2.77 10.12
N ARG A 617 23.74 -2.53 10.34
CA ARG A 617 24.27 -1.94 11.58
C ARG A 617 23.66 -0.57 11.87
N LYS A 618 23.64 0.33 10.89
CA LYS A 618 23.02 1.66 11.05
C LYS A 618 21.53 1.57 11.37
N THR A 619 20.81 0.65 10.74
CA THR A 619 19.38 0.44 11.00
C THR A 619 19.14 -0.05 12.42
N ILE A 620 19.89 -1.05 12.89
CA ILE A 620 19.82 -1.55 14.27
C ILE A 620 20.09 -0.40 15.26
N GLN A 621 21.17 0.36 15.06
CA GLN A 621 21.53 1.48 15.94
C GLN A 621 20.46 2.57 16.00
N LYS A 622 19.79 2.84 14.87
CA LYS A 622 18.83 3.94 14.76
C LYS A 622 17.41 3.53 15.19
N HIS A 623 17.01 2.29 14.93
CA HIS A 623 15.62 1.87 14.99
C HIS A 623 15.38 0.59 15.81
N GLY A 624 16.43 -0.18 16.13
CA GLY A 624 16.31 -1.42 16.89
C GLY A 624 15.82 -1.23 18.34
N ASP A 625 15.31 -2.31 18.92
CA ASP A 625 14.85 -2.38 20.31
C ASP A 625 15.95 -2.83 21.32
N ASN A 626 17.22 -2.84 20.89
CA ASN A 626 18.39 -3.32 21.65
C ASN A 626 18.41 -4.83 21.94
N THR A 627 17.57 -5.64 21.29
CA THR A 627 17.63 -7.11 21.44
C THR A 627 18.60 -7.80 20.46
N HIS A 628 19.24 -7.03 19.56
CA HIS A 628 20.16 -7.60 18.58
C HIS A 628 21.44 -8.14 19.27
N PRO A 629 21.93 -9.35 18.92
CA PRO A 629 23.11 -9.96 19.57
C PRO A 629 24.38 -9.10 19.57
N ILE A 630 24.57 -8.23 18.56
CA ILE A 630 25.72 -7.31 18.49
C ILE A 630 25.75 -6.32 19.67
N MET A 631 24.62 -6.06 20.35
CA MET A 631 24.59 -5.18 21.53
C MET A 631 25.18 -5.83 22.80
N PHE A 632 25.38 -7.15 22.80
CA PHE A 632 25.88 -7.90 23.96
C PHE A 632 27.30 -8.47 23.78
N GLY A 633 27.93 -8.26 22.61
CA GLY A 633 29.24 -8.80 22.28
C GLY A 633 30.14 -7.80 21.56
N HIS A 634 31.20 -7.38 22.26
CA HIS A 634 32.35 -6.58 21.81
C HIS A 634 32.14 -5.08 21.54
N HIS A 635 32.72 -4.26 22.41
CA HIS A 635 33.49 -3.09 22.01
C HIS A 635 34.39 -3.46 20.83
N LEU A 636 33.95 -3.20 19.60
CA LEU A 636 34.86 -3.08 18.48
C LEU A 636 35.56 -1.75 18.66
N SER A 637 36.83 -1.83 19.04
CA SER A 637 37.78 -0.73 19.06
C SER A 637 37.69 0.05 17.76
N GLU A 638 37.18 1.28 17.84
CA GLU A 638 37.41 2.32 16.84
C GLU A 638 38.90 2.71 16.89
N VAL A 639 39.74 1.95 16.19
CA VAL A 639 41.08 2.41 15.82
C VAL A 639 41.24 2.11 14.33
N PRO A 640 41.25 3.14 13.45
CA PRO A 640 41.68 2.95 12.07
C PRO A 640 43.13 2.47 12.08
N PRO A 641 43.54 1.55 11.18
CA PRO A 641 44.96 1.20 11.06
C PRO A 641 45.75 2.48 10.75
N PRO A 642 46.92 2.70 11.40
CA PRO A 642 47.72 3.87 11.11
C PRO A 642 48.14 3.84 9.65
N ASP A 643 47.94 4.98 8.97
CA ASP A 643 48.45 5.24 7.63
C ASP A 643 49.93 4.84 7.57
N GLU A 644 50.28 3.93 6.66
CA GLU A 644 51.66 3.70 6.26
C GLU A 644 52.16 4.98 5.57
N CYS A 645 52.60 5.91 6.40
CA CYS A 645 53.37 7.06 6.00
C CYS A 645 54.68 6.51 5.42
N SER A 646 54.84 6.69 4.11
CA SER A 646 56.02 6.39 3.34
C SER A 646 57.29 6.88 4.05
N ALA A 647 57.99 5.98 4.72
CA ALA A 647 59.40 6.16 5.04
C ALA A 647 60.20 5.82 3.78
N LYS A 648 60.47 6.86 2.99
CA LYS A 648 61.69 6.88 2.18
C LYS A 648 62.85 6.69 3.15
N ASP A 649 63.67 5.68 2.93
CA ASP A 649 65.13 5.83 2.96
C ASP A 649 65.82 4.62 2.32
N LYS A 650 66.62 4.97 1.29
CA LYS A 650 67.58 4.20 0.50
C LYS A 650 67.08 3.43 -0.72
#